data_AF-A0A2D4U0S9-F1
#
_entry.id   AF-A0A2D4U0S9-F1
#
_cell.length_a   1.000
_cell.length_b   1.000
_cell.length_c   1.000
_cell.angle_alpha   90.00
_cell.angle_beta   90.00
_cell.angle_gamma   90.00
#
_symmetry.space_group_name_H-M   'P 1'
#
loop_
_entity.id
_entity.type
_entity.pdbx_description
1 polymer ?
#
loop_
_entity_poly.entity_id
_entity_poly.type
_entity_poly.pdbx_seq_one_letter_code
_entity_poly.pdbx_strand_id
1 'polypeptide(L)'
;GRLETPGYDFLVRTINQFADLSAIENLYLANVGSSQIRLKDVATVVDAFADRKSVTYVNGAEAIEVAIYKEGDANIVKVAESLLAQLPALRKGLPQDYNLTLVYDQSAFIKQAINEVKSAGIIGGLLAMLVLYLFLRNVWATVIISVSIPVSIMATFNLMYGQGITLNMMSLGGIALAVGLLVDNAIVVLENIARHKEQGKSAPEAARTGTGEVAMAITASTLTTVAVFFPLVFVEGIAGQLFKDQALTVTFALLVSLIVALTLIPTMAARQRKILTTDDTESAGTRVKGSRWYHKVGRILLWVPKMIAKGLYYFMLGVLSLLTLIWRAISRVLGLLFKPLLFVVQVSLDWLTRGYRRLLSSALHGKVLTISCTLIIAALCYSLLPRLGADVIPELAQGEFYVEIQLPIGSAIEQTDTVIKELAAIAAPLVGVARSYGQVGTGAQMTVDPTIGGSHWGRLNIVMQPGSEPELEQQVATQLRQHIATMAGVKARFDRPELFSFATPLEIELTGFELTELKQAADQLVTSLAAEPRFTDVKTSLRPGQPEITLYFDHARLAQLGMTAQQVAKRVAVYVGGEVAGQYSVNDRKIDIRVRLAEEYRQTEQQLAALIINPGSAQPLPLSAVADIRRELGPSEITRVAQQRVAIVSANLAFGDLEQATTTAREIVAKQSLPFGVGVVVAGQSEEMQRAYRSLTMALLLAVFLVYLVMASQFENLLQPLLILFTVPLAGAGAVLGLWLTDTRLSVIVFIGLIMLAGIVVNNAIVLIDRINQLRQSGMGLTEAIVEGGTSRLRPVLMTTLTTVLGLLPMALGGGDGSEIRAPMAITVIFGLMLSTLLTLVFIPVLYALFSRPAAADGSRVQPVALDNQTQEAL
;
A
#
# COMPACT_ATOMS: atom_id res chain seq x y z
N GLY A 1 31.55 -8.19 54.01
CA GLY A 1 31.04 -7.97 55.38
C GLY A 1 31.32 -6.54 55.79
N ARG A 2 30.92 -6.13 56.98
CA ARG A 2 31.26 -4.80 57.53
C ARG A 2 32.04 -4.97 58.82
N LEU A 3 33.08 -4.17 59.00
CA LEU A 3 33.86 -4.09 60.22
C LEU A 3 33.51 -2.77 60.91
N GLU A 4 32.68 -2.86 61.94
CA GLU A 4 32.26 -1.71 62.73
C GLU A 4 33.28 -1.46 63.85
N THR A 5 33.77 -0.22 63.91
CA THR A 5 34.63 0.28 64.99
C THR A 5 33.94 1.48 65.67
N PRO A 6 34.39 1.93 66.86
CA PRO A 6 33.71 2.98 67.66
C PRO A 6 33.68 4.41 67.07
N GLY A 7 33.68 4.54 65.74
CA GLY A 7 33.64 5.81 65.01
C GLY A 7 33.60 5.67 63.49
N TYR A 8 33.83 4.46 62.95
CA TYR A 8 33.82 4.18 61.51
C TYR A 8 33.24 2.79 61.22
N ASP A 9 32.45 2.69 60.16
CA ASP A 9 31.98 1.43 59.57
C ASP A 9 32.75 1.17 58.27
N PHE A 10 33.61 0.15 58.26
CA PHE A 10 34.41 -0.21 57.09
C PHE A 10 33.74 -1.35 56.30
N LEU A 11 33.48 -1.09 55.02
CA LEU A 11 33.06 -2.14 54.10
C LEU A 11 34.24 -3.06 53.76
N VAL A 12 34.18 -4.32 54.19
CA VAL A 12 35.17 -5.35 53.85
C VAL A 12 34.76 -6.03 52.54
N ARG A 13 35.49 -5.69 51.47
CA ARG A 13 35.35 -6.25 50.12
C ARG A 13 36.58 -7.08 49.75
N THR A 14 36.37 -8.31 49.32
CA THR A 14 37.41 -9.14 48.70
C THR A 14 37.49 -8.85 47.20
N ILE A 15 38.68 -8.53 46.70
CA ILE A 15 38.92 -8.28 45.28
C ILE A 15 39.50 -9.57 44.68
N ASN A 16 38.65 -10.37 44.04
CA ASN A 16 39.04 -11.65 43.42
C ASN A 16 38.96 -11.60 41.88
N GLN A 17 39.02 -10.40 41.29
CA GLN A 17 38.98 -10.21 39.84
C GLN A 17 40.39 -10.01 39.29
N PHE A 18 40.67 -10.56 38.12
CA PHE A 18 41.90 -10.27 37.39
C PHE A 18 41.90 -8.81 36.93
N ALA A 19 42.98 -8.08 37.22
CA ALA A 19 43.12 -6.67 36.86
C ALA A 19 43.67 -6.47 35.44
N ASP A 20 44.56 -7.36 35.01
CA ASP A 20 45.21 -7.33 33.70
C ASP A 20 45.52 -8.76 33.23
N LEU A 21 45.99 -8.87 31.98
CA LEU A 21 46.38 -10.14 31.37
C LEU A 21 47.52 -10.82 32.14
N SER A 22 48.44 -10.05 32.70
CA SER A 22 49.61 -10.58 33.43
C SER A 22 49.21 -11.30 34.73
N ALA A 23 48.12 -10.86 35.37
CA ALA A 23 47.55 -11.52 36.55
C ALA A 23 46.98 -12.90 36.19
N ILE A 24 46.43 -13.05 34.97
CA ILE A 24 45.95 -14.34 34.45
C ILE A 24 47.16 -15.24 34.12
N GLU A 25 48.17 -14.72 33.44
CA GLU A 25 49.40 -15.45 33.10
C GLU A 25 50.15 -15.99 34.33
N ASN A 26 50.22 -15.20 35.39
CA ASN A 26 50.89 -15.57 36.63
C ASN A 26 49.98 -16.35 37.60
N LEU A 27 48.78 -16.75 37.17
CA LEU A 27 47.91 -17.61 37.97
C LEU A 27 48.64 -18.89 38.35
N TYR A 28 48.72 -19.14 39.65
CA TYR A 28 49.43 -20.29 40.19
C TYR A 28 48.55 -21.55 40.08
N LEU A 29 49.08 -22.61 39.46
CA LEU A 29 48.36 -23.85 39.20
C LEU A 29 48.74 -24.97 40.18
N ALA A 30 50.03 -25.24 40.33
CA ALA A 30 50.53 -26.34 41.17
C ALA A 30 52.01 -26.17 41.55
N ASN A 31 52.44 -26.88 42.60
CA ASN A 31 53.85 -27.08 42.94
C ASN A 31 54.25 -28.49 42.51
N VAL A 32 55.33 -28.61 41.73
CA VAL A 32 55.97 -29.89 41.40
C VAL A 32 57.38 -29.86 41.98
N GLY A 33 57.58 -30.56 43.09
CA GLY A 33 58.81 -30.45 43.88
C GLY A 33 58.98 -29.04 44.48
N SER A 34 60.09 -28.37 44.18
CA SER A 34 60.37 -26.98 44.58
C SER A 34 59.95 -25.94 43.55
N SER A 35 59.44 -26.36 42.38
CA SER A 35 59.08 -25.46 41.28
C SER A 35 57.60 -25.11 41.31
N GLN A 36 57.30 -23.80 41.30
CA GLN A 36 55.95 -23.27 41.15
C GLN A 36 55.58 -23.22 39.66
N ILE A 37 54.52 -23.92 39.28
CA ILE A 37 53.99 -23.89 37.91
C ILE A 37 52.88 -22.83 37.83
N ARG A 38 53.07 -21.87 36.93
CA ARG A 38 52.11 -20.80 36.61
C ARG A 38 51.41 -21.11 35.29
N LEU A 39 50.28 -20.43 35.02
CA LEU A 39 49.51 -20.66 33.81
C LEU A 39 50.34 -20.41 32.53
N LYS A 40 51.18 -19.37 32.51
CA LYS A 40 52.09 -19.07 31.40
C LYS A 40 53.09 -20.18 31.06
N ASP A 41 53.36 -21.09 32.00
CA ASP A 41 54.30 -22.20 31.79
C ASP A 41 53.64 -23.35 31.00
N VAL A 42 52.30 -23.37 30.90
CA VAL A 42 51.52 -24.46 30.28
C VAL A 42 50.50 -23.99 29.24
N ALA A 43 50.23 -22.68 29.16
CA ALA A 43 49.27 -22.10 28.23
C ALA A 43 49.69 -20.68 27.80
N THR A 44 49.35 -20.33 26.57
CA THR A 44 49.49 -18.95 26.06
C THR A 44 48.22 -18.17 26.38
N VAL A 45 48.34 -17.05 27.08
CA VAL A 45 47.23 -16.15 27.36
C VAL A 45 47.33 -14.98 26.39
N VAL A 46 46.30 -14.79 25.56
CA VAL A 46 46.25 -13.70 24.57
C VAL A 46 44.97 -12.91 24.74
N ASP A 47 45.09 -11.59 24.68
CA ASP A 47 43.92 -10.72 24.48
C ASP A 47 43.58 -10.71 23.00
N ALA A 48 42.42 -11.29 22.66
CA ALA A 48 42.01 -11.53 21.29
C ALA A 48 40.51 -11.29 21.13
N PHE A 49 40.10 -10.97 19.91
CA PHE A 49 38.69 -10.83 19.56
C PHE A 49 38.00 -12.19 19.47
N ALA A 50 36.68 -12.19 19.67
CA ALA A 50 35.88 -13.36 19.34
C ALA A 50 35.91 -13.65 17.83
N ASP A 51 35.81 -14.93 17.47
CA ASP A 51 35.82 -15.37 16.07
C ASP A 51 34.71 -14.66 15.27
N ARG A 52 35.07 -14.07 14.12
CA ARG A 52 34.15 -13.26 13.30
C ARG A 52 33.08 -14.15 12.66
N LYS A 53 31.80 -13.89 12.99
CA LYS A 53 30.65 -14.60 12.40
C LYS A 53 29.99 -13.85 11.25
N SER A 54 30.21 -12.54 11.19
CA SER A 54 29.66 -11.66 10.17
C SER A 54 30.61 -10.51 9.91
N VAL A 55 30.66 -10.04 8.67
CA VAL A 55 31.36 -8.81 8.29
C VAL A 55 30.41 -7.94 7.48
N THR A 56 30.40 -6.64 7.74
CA THR A 56 29.49 -5.70 7.07
C THR A 56 30.29 -4.59 6.40
N TYR A 57 29.81 -4.12 5.26
CA TYR A 57 30.47 -3.15 4.39
C TYR A 57 29.53 -2.03 4.00
N VAL A 58 30.07 -0.83 3.90
CA VAL A 58 29.42 0.33 3.30
C VAL A 58 30.42 1.02 2.38
N ASN A 59 30.09 1.11 1.09
CA ASN A 59 30.93 1.69 0.04
C ASN A 59 32.36 1.11 0.01
N GLY A 60 32.48 -0.20 0.21
CA GLY A 60 33.77 -0.92 0.21
C GLY A 60 34.59 -0.81 1.51
N ALA A 61 34.16 -0.01 2.49
CA ALA A 61 34.80 0.07 3.80
C ALA A 61 34.08 -0.83 4.83
N GLU A 62 34.84 -1.49 5.71
CA GLU A 62 34.27 -2.28 6.82
C GLU A 62 33.49 -1.34 7.76
N ALA A 63 32.28 -1.74 8.11
CA ALA A 63 31.36 -0.94 8.90
C ALA A 63 30.68 -1.80 9.96
N ILE A 64 30.26 -1.14 11.05
CA ILE A 64 29.37 -1.75 12.04
C ILE A 64 27.96 -1.26 11.75
N GLU A 65 27.08 -2.20 11.42
CA GLU A 65 25.67 -1.90 11.22
C GLU A 65 24.93 -1.84 12.56
N VAL A 66 24.14 -0.79 12.74
CA VAL A 66 23.17 -0.67 13.82
C VAL A 66 21.78 -0.68 13.20
N ALA A 67 21.15 -1.85 13.20
CA ALA A 67 19.79 -2.00 12.71
C ALA A 67 18.79 -1.55 13.77
N ILE A 68 17.82 -0.73 13.37
CA ILE A 68 16.80 -0.18 14.25
C ILE A 68 15.43 -0.62 13.76
N TYR A 69 14.75 -1.41 14.58
CA TYR A 69 13.42 -1.93 14.29
C TYR A 69 12.38 -1.13 15.05
N LYS A 70 11.28 -0.81 14.37
CA LYS A 70 10.11 -0.20 15.00
C LYS A 70 9.36 -1.25 15.82
N GLU A 71 8.64 -0.80 16.85
CA GLU A 71 7.60 -1.62 17.46
C GLU A 71 6.42 -1.82 16.48
N GLY A 72 5.64 -2.90 16.67
CA GLY A 72 4.59 -3.33 15.74
C GLY A 72 3.64 -2.21 15.28
N ASP A 73 3.15 -1.40 16.22
CA ASP A 73 2.18 -0.34 15.96
C ASP A 73 2.80 1.07 15.82
N ALA A 74 4.12 1.18 15.90
CA ALA A 74 4.80 2.47 15.82
C ALA A 74 4.82 3.02 14.39
N ASN A 75 4.63 4.34 14.26
CA ASN A 75 4.70 5.06 12.99
C ASN A 75 6.17 5.22 12.55
N ILE A 76 6.50 4.63 11.40
CA ILE A 76 7.87 4.60 10.84
C ILE A 76 8.43 6.02 10.66
N VAL A 77 7.64 6.93 10.08
CA VAL A 77 8.07 8.30 9.81
C VAL A 77 8.40 9.05 11.09
N LYS A 78 7.56 8.93 12.12
CA LYS A 78 7.78 9.58 13.41
C LYS A 78 9.01 9.02 14.14
N VAL A 79 9.20 7.70 14.09
CA VAL A 79 10.38 7.04 14.68
C VAL A 79 11.65 7.51 13.98
N ALA A 80 11.67 7.51 12.64
CA ALA A 80 12.80 7.99 11.85
C ALA A 80 13.10 9.47 12.12
N GLU A 81 12.09 10.35 12.18
CA GLU A 81 12.29 11.77 12.52
C GLU A 81 12.88 11.97 13.92
N SER A 82 12.38 11.20 14.90
CA SER A 82 12.89 11.24 16.27
C SER A 82 14.35 10.77 16.34
N LEU A 83 14.70 9.74 15.56
CA LEU A 83 16.06 9.23 15.46
C LEU A 83 17.00 10.24 14.77
N LEU A 84 16.61 10.73 13.59
CA LEU A 84 17.38 11.70 12.80
C LEU A 84 17.62 12.99 13.59
N ALA A 85 16.68 13.41 14.44
CA ALA A 85 16.87 14.54 15.35
C ALA A 85 17.95 14.31 16.42
N GLN A 86 18.19 13.06 16.82
CA GLN A 86 19.20 12.68 17.81
C GLN A 86 20.58 12.37 17.19
N LEU A 87 20.65 12.01 15.91
CA LEU A 87 21.90 11.69 15.21
C LEU A 87 22.99 12.77 15.33
N PRO A 88 22.70 14.09 15.23
CA PRO A 88 23.73 15.12 15.39
C PRO A 88 24.38 15.13 16.78
N ALA A 89 23.61 14.82 17.83
CA ALA A 89 24.13 14.72 19.19
C ALA A 89 25.03 13.50 19.35
N LEU A 90 24.61 12.36 18.78
CA LEU A 90 25.40 11.13 18.75
C LEU A 90 26.72 11.32 17.98
N ARG A 91 26.67 11.98 16.82
CA ARG A 91 27.87 12.29 16.01
C ARG A 91 28.90 13.12 16.78
N LYS A 92 28.48 14.05 17.63
CA LYS A 92 29.40 14.85 18.47
C LYS A 92 30.06 14.02 19.58
N GLY A 93 29.44 12.93 20.01
CA GLY A 93 29.97 12.03 21.04
C GLY A 93 30.93 10.97 20.51
N LEU A 94 31.05 10.82 19.18
CA LEU A 94 31.96 9.86 18.56
C LEU A 94 33.40 10.39 18.51
N PRO A 95 34.43 9.52 18.66
CA PRO A 95 35.81 9.91 18.44
C PRO A 95 36.04 10.37 16.99
N GLN A 96 37.08 11.19 16.75
CA GLN A 96 37.31 11.85 15.45
C GLN A 96 37.48 10.89 14.26
N ASP A 97 37.87 9.63 14.51
CA ASP A 97 38.12 8.63 13.48
C ASP A 97 36.86 7.85 13.06
N TYR A 98 35.72 8.07 13.71
CA TYR A 98 34.47 7.36 13.43
C TYR A 98 33.47 8.23 12.69
N ASN A 99 32.93 7.72 11.58
CA ASN A 99 31.85 8.35 10.85
C ASN A 99 30.55 7.55 10.97
N LEU A 100 29.43 8.25 11.19
CA LEU A 100 28.11 7.66 11.29
C LEU A 100 27.29 7.97 10.03
N THR A 101 27.15 6.95 9.18
CA THR A 101 26.44 7.04 7.89
C THR A 101 25.08 6.34 7.97
N LEU A 102 24.03 7.00 7.51
CA LEU A 102 22.71 6.39 7.36
C LEU A 102 22.72 5.48 6.12
N VAL A 103 22.53 4.18 6.31
CA VAL A 103 22.59 3.17 5.22
C VAL A 103 21.23 2.92 4.58
N TYR A 104 20.15 2.88 5.36
CA TYR A 104 18.80 2.63 4.89
C TYR A 104 17.78 3.40 5.73
N ASP A 105 16.77 3.99 5.09
CA ASP A 105 15.68 4.71 5.74
C ASP A 105 14.38 4.53 4.95
N GLN A 106 13.55 3.60 5.42
CA GLN A 106 12.23 3.32 4.84
C GLN A 106 11.29 4.55 4.88
N SER A 107 11.51 5.50 5.80
CA SER A 107 10.66 6.70 5.90
C SER A 107 10.80 7.63 4.70
N ALA A 108 11.94 7.60 4.00
CA ALA A 108 12.16 8.41 2.80
C ALA A 108 11.18 8.01 1.68
N PHE A 109 11.06 6.70 1.41
CA PHE A 109 10.08 6.15 0.46
C PHE A 109 8.65 6.51 0.86
N ILE A 110 8.28 6.30 2.14
CA ILE A 110 6.92 6.62 2.62
C ILE A 110 6.60 8.12 2.46
N LYS A 111 7.54 9.01 2.78
CA LYS A 111 7.37 10.46 2.62
C LYS A 111 7.23 10.85 1.15
N GLN A 112 8.06 10.29 0.28
CA GLN A 112 8.02 10.57 -1.15
C GLN A 112 6.70 10.10 -1.74
N ALA A 113 6.31 8.86 -1.45
CA ALA A 113 5.05 8.29 -1.88
C ALA A 113 3.86 9.17 -1.41
N ILE A 114 3.83 9.59 -0.13
CA ILE A 114 2.78 10.48 0.41
C ILE A 114 2.77 11.83 -0.32
N ASN A 115 3.94 12.41 -0.59
CA ASN A 115 4.06 13.65 -1.33
C ASN A 115 3.54 13.51 -2.77
N GLU A 116 3.78 12.38 -3.43
CA GLU A 116 3.26 12.10 -4.76
C GLU A 116 1.74 11.97 -4.76
N VAL A 117 1.15 11.27 -3.79
CA VAL A 117 -0.33 11.20 -3.67
C VAL A 117 -0.92 12.57 -3.41
N LYS A 118 -0.30 13.36 -2.53
CA LYS A 118 -0.72 14.72 -2.23
C LYS A 118 -0.65 15.59 -3.48
N SER A 119 0.46 15.54 -4.23
CA SER A 119 0.67 16.29 -5.47
C SER A 119 -0.37 15.90 -6.52
N ALA A 120 -0.51 14.60 -6.80
CA ALA A 120 -1.49 14.08 -7.74
C ALA A 120 -2.93 14.45 -7.35
N GLY A 121 -3.28 14.38 -6.07
CA GLY A 121 -4.58 14.80 -5.55
C GLY A 121 -4.83 16.30 -5.70
N ILE A 122 -3.82 17.15 -5.50
CA ILE A 122 -3.92 18.60 -5.72
C ILE A 122 -4.08 18.92 -7.21
N ILE A 123 -3.24 18.34 -8.06
CA ILE A 123 -3.30 18.54 -9.53
C ILE A 123 -4.64 18.03 -10.05
N GLY A 124 -5.07 16.85 -9.61
CA GLY A 124 -6.36 16.25 -9.95
C GLY A 124 -7.54 17.14 -9.51
N GLY A 125 -7.49 17.66 -8.28
CA GLY A 125 -8.47 18.62 -7.78
C GLY A 125 -8.51 19.91 -8.60
N LEU A 126 -7.35 20.46 -9.00
CA LEU A 126 -7.27 21.65 -9.86
C LEU A 126 -7.82 21.39 -11.26
N LEU A 127 -7.52 20.23 -11.86
CA LEU A 127 -8.07 19.80 -13.15
C LEU A 127 -9.59 19.63 -13.07
N ALA A 128 -10.08 18.98 -12.01
CA ALA A 128 -11.50 18.86 -11.71
C ALA A 128 -12.15 20.26 -11.64
N MET A 129 -11.56 21.19 -10.90
CA MET A 129 -12.07 22.57 -10.80
C MET A 129 -12.07 23.31 -12.14
N LEU A 130 -11.04 23.10 -12.97
CA LEU A 130 -10.97 23.67 -14.32
C LEU A 130 -12.12 23.16 -15.19
N VAL A 131 -12.40 21.86 -15.18
CA VAL A 131 -13.52 21.26 -15.92
C VAL A 131 -14.86 21.85 -15.46
N LEU A 132 -15.05 21.99 -14.14
CA LEU A 132 -16.27 22.57 -13.59
C LEU A 132 -16.49 24.01 -14.05
N TYR A 133 -15.42 24.80 -14.06
CA TYR A 133 -15.46 26.17 -14.57
C TYR A 133 -15.85 26.21 -16.06
N LEU A 134 -15.29 25.31 -16.87
CA LEU A 134 -15.58 25.23 -18.31
C LEU A 134 -17.05 24.88 -18.58
N PHE A 135 -17.66 24.02 -17.76
CA PHE A 135 -19.05 23.60 -17.93
C PHE A 135 -20.07 24.56 -17.29
N LEU A 136 -19.83 25.05 -16.06
CA LEU A 136 -20.79 25.92 -15.35
C LEU A 136 -20.84 27.34 -15.90
N ARG A 137 -19.73 27.85 -16.47
CA ARG A 137 -19.59 29.23 -16.97
C ARG A 137 -19.88 30.33 -15.95
N ASN A 138 -20.06 29.95 -14.68
CA ASN A 138 -20.43 30.83 -13.59
C ASN A 138 -19.37 30.71 -12.50
N VAL A 139 -18.51 31.73 -12.44
CA VAL A 139 -17.41 31.80 -11.48
C VAL A 139 -17.91 31.64 -10.04
N TRP A 140 -19.10 32.17 -9.70
CA TRP A 140 -19.64 32.04 -8.35
C TRP A 140 -20.02 30.60 -8.00
N ALA A 141 -20.58 29.84 -8.93
CA ALA A 141 -20.88 28.42 -8.70
C ALA A 141 -19.58 27.62 -8.51
N THR A 142 -18.56 27.88 -9.33
CA THR A 142 -17.22 27.30 -9.19
C THR A 142 -16.62 27.59 -7.82
N VAL A 143 -16.71 28.82 -7.31
CA VAL A 143 -16.22 29.19 -5.96
C VAL A 143 -16.89 28.39 -4.86
N ILE A 144 -18.21 28.27 -4.91
CA ILE A 144 -18.96 27.57 -3.87
C ILE A 144 -18.46 26.13 -3.78
N ILE A 145 -18.24 25.48 -4.92
CA ILE A 145 -17.66 24.13 -4.98
C ILE A 145 -16.21 24.15 -4.47
N SER A 146 -15.36 25.09 -4.93
CA SER A 146 -13.97 25.19 -4.50
C SER A 146 -13.80 25.35 -2.98
N VAL A 147 -14.70 26.07 -2.32
CA VAL A 147 -14.68 26.24 -0.85
C VAL A 147 -15.22 24.99 -0.15
N SER A 148 -16.15 24.29 -0.76
CA SER A 148 -16.79 23.09 -0.18
C SER A 148 -15.85 21.89 -0.14
N ILE A 149 -14.93 21.75 -1.10
CA ILE A 149 -13.98 20.62 -1.14
C ILE A 149 -13.04 20.64 0.09
N PRO A 150 -12.28 21.71 0.40
CA PRO A 150 -11.43 21.76 1.59
C PRO A 150 -12.20 21.58 2.90
N VAL A 151 -13.39 22.17 3.02
CA VAL A 151 -14.23 22.01 4.21
C VAL A 151 -14.60 20.54 4.41
N SER A 152 -14.96 19.84 3.33
CA SER A 152 -15.30 18.42 3.38
C SER A 152 -14.09 17.56 3.73
N ILE A 153 -12.92 17.84 3.16
CA ILE A 153 -11.68 17.13 3.47
C ILE A 153 -11.29 17.34 4.94
N MET A 154 -11.38 18.56 5.47
CA MET A 154 -11.05 18.85 6.87
C MET A 154 -11.97 18.10 7.85
N ALA A 155 -13.27 18.06 7.58
CA ALA A 155 -14.21 17.29 8.39
C ALA A 155 -13.96 15.77 8.26
N THR A 156 -13.54 15.30 7.08
CA THR A 156 -13.13 13.90 6.87
C THR A 156 -11.92 13.55 7.73
N PHE A 157 -10.89 14.39 7.77
CA PHE A 157 -9.73 14.17 8.65
C PHE A 157 -10.10 14.07 10.12
N ASN A 158 -11.11 14.81 10.58
CA ASN A 158 -11.59 14.72 11.96
C ASN A 158 -12.21 13.34 12.23
N LEU A 159 -13.05 12.83 11.32
CA LEU A 159 -13.62 11.48 11.43
C LEU A 159 -12.55 10.39 11.38
N MET A 160 -11.55 10.53 10.50
CA MET A 160 -10.42 9.60 10.42
C MET A 160 -9.62 9.59 11.73
N TYR A 161 -9.32 10.76 12.29
CA TYR A 161 -8.61 10.90 13.56
C TYR A 161 -9.40 10.23 14.71
N GLY A 162 -10.72 10.39 14.74
CA GLY A 162 -11.59 9.75 15.73
C GLY A 162 -11.62 8.22 15.67
N GLN A 163 -11.23 7.62 14.54
CA GLN A 163 -11.18 6.16 14.34
C GLN A 163 -9.75 5.60 14.31
N GLY A 164 -8.73 6.42 14.61
CA GLY A 164 -7.33 5.99 14.60
C GLY A 164 -6.75 5.69 13.22
N ILE A 165 -7.40 6.13 12.14
CA ILE A 165 -6.91 5.93 10.77
C ILE A 165 -5.72 6.86 10.54
N THR A 166 -4.57 6.28 10.20
CA THR A 166 -3.34 7.03 9.96
C THR A 166 -3.32 7.64 8.55
N LEU A 167 -2.57 8.72 8.36
CA LEU A 167 -2.31 9.24 7.02
C LEU A 167 -1.26 8.37 6.33
N ASN A 168 -1.72 7.52 5.44
CA ASN A 168 -0.90 6.65 4.61
C ASN A 168 -1.28 6.82 3.13
N MET A 169 -0.58 6.10 2.26
CA MET A 169 -0.81 6.10 0.81
C MET A 169 -2.24 5.78 0.43
N MET A 170 -2.85 4.80 1.12
CA MET A 170 -4.17 4.28 0.81
C MET A 170 -5.27 5.24 1.28
N SER A 171 -5.13 5.78 2.49
CA SER A 171 -6.06 6.78 3.04
C SER A 171 -6.03 8.07 2.22
N LEU A 172 -4.85 8.57 1.84
CA LEU A 172 -4.70 9.76 0.99
C LEU A 172 -5.19 9.50 -0.44
N GLY A 173 -4.94 8.30 -0.97
CA GLY A 173 -5.50 7.84 -2.25
C GLY A 173 -7.02 7.86 -2.21
N GLY A 174 -7.62 7.43 -1.09
CA GLY A 174 -9.05 7.53 -0.83
C GLY A 174 -9.57 8.97 -0.86
N ILE A 175 -8.87 9.92 -0.25
CA ILE A 175 -9.26 11.35 -0.30
C ILE A 175 -9.16 11.88 -1.72
N ALA A 176 -8.06 11.63 -2.42
CA ALA A 176 -7.86 12.11 -3.78
C ALA A 176 -8.93 11.55 -4.74
N LEU A 177 -9.31 10.28 -4.58
CA LEU A 177 -10.42 9.69 -5.30
C LEU A 177 -11.76 10.31 -4.90
N ALA A 178 -11.96 10.55 -3.60
CA ALA A 178 -13.14 11.20 -3.09
C ALA A 178 -13.28 12.62 -3.66
N VAL A 179 -12.22 13.39 -3.94
CA VAL A 179 -12.33 14.74 -4.52
C VAL A 179 -13.18 14.78 -5.78
N GLY A 180 -13.06 13.80 -6.68
CA GLY A 180 -13.93 13.70 -7.86
C GLY A 180 -15.40 13.52 -7.48
N LEU A 181 -15.67 12.61 -6.54
CA LEU A 181 -17.03 12.25 -6.10
C LEU A 181 -17.66 13.29 -5.15
N LEU A 182 -16.84 13.99 -4.36
CA LEU A 182 -17.25 15.03 -3.39
C LEU A 182 -17.99 16.16 -4.11
N VAL A 183 -17.58 16.42 -5.35
CA VAL A 183 -18.11 17.50 -6.18
C VAL A 183 -19.47 17.15 -6.78
N ASP A 184 -19.80 15.88 -6.99
CA ASP A 184 -21.04 15.49 -7.68
C ASP A 184 -22.30 16.01 -6.98
N ASN A 185 -22.39 15.82 -5.65
CA ASN A 185 -23.49 16.34 -4.84
C ASN A 185 -23.58 17.87 -4.94
N ALA A 186 -22.42 18.54 -4.95
CA ALA A 186 -22.34 20.00 -5.07
C ALA A 186 -22.83 20.51 -6.41
N ILE A 187 -22.49 19.82 -7.51
CA ILE A 187 -22.96 20.15 -8.86
C ILE A 187 -24.47 20.03 -8.93
N VAL A 188 -25.04 18.89 -8.52
CA VAL A 188 -26.49 18.62 -8.65
C VAL A 188 -27.31 19.66 -7.89
N VAL A 189 -26.89 20.03 -6.67
CA VAL A 189 -27.54 21.08 -5.89
C VAL A 189 -27.44 22.44 -6.57
N LEU A 190 -26.24 22.86 -7.00
CA LEU A 190 -26.05 24.16 -7.63
C LEU A 190 -26.75 24.29 -8.98
N GLU A 191 -26.77 23.22 -9.77
CA GLU A 191 -27.49 23.17 -11.04
C GLU A 191 -28.99 23.37 -10.82
N ASN A 192 -29.57 22.68 -9.83
CA ASN A 192 -31.00 22.83 -9.56
C ASN A 192 -31.34 24.22 -9.00
N ILE A 193 -30.49 24.78 -8.15
CA ILE A 193 -30.64 26.17 -7.66
C ILE A 193 -30.55 27.16 -8.82
N ALA A 194 -29.62 26.97 -9.75
CA ALA A 194 -29.47 27.82 -10.93
C ALA A 194 -30.72 27.78 -11.82
N ARG A 195 -31.28 26.58 -12.06
CA ARG A 195 -32.54 26.39 -12.81
C ARG A 195 -33.71 27.17 -12.20
N HIS A 196 -33.89 27.11 -10.88
CA HIS A 196 -34.93 27.87 -10.18
C HIS A 196 -34.72 29.38 -10.23
N LYS A 197 -33.46 29.82 -10.28
CA LYS A 197 -33.11 31.23 -10.41
C LYS A 197 -33.40 31.76 -11.83
N GLU A 198 -33.18 30.95 -12.85
CA GLU A 198 -33.55 31.28 -14.25
C GLU A 198 -35.07 31.37 -14.43
N GLN A 199 -35.84 30.63 -13.62
CA GLN A 199 -37.30 30.73 -13.54
C GLN A 199 -37.80 31.98 -12.78
N GLY A 200 -36.91 32.89 -12.37
CA GLY A 200 -37.26 34.17 -11.77
C GLY A 200 -37.34 34.20 -10.23
N LYS A 201 -37.12 33.07 -9.54
CA LYS A 201 -37.17 33.01 -8.06
C LYS A 201 -36.05 33.81 -7.39
N SER A 202 -36.32 34.32 -6.19
CA SER A 202 -35.31 35.02 -5.38
C SER A 202 -34.18 34.07 -4.96
N ALA A 203 -32.93 34.55 -4.78
CA ALA A 203 -31.79 33.68 -4.48
C ALA A 203 -31.99 32.77 -3.23
N PRO A 204 -32.58 33.24 -2.11
CA PRO A 204 -32.87 32.39 -0.95
C PRO A 204 -33.96 31.35 -1.22
N GLU A 205 -34.99 31.72 -2.00
CA GLU A 205 -36.12 30.86 -2.31
C GLU A 205 -35.75 29.79 -3.35
N ALA A 206 -34.96 30.16 -4.35
CA ALA A 206 -34.33 29.25 -5.29
C ALA A 206 -33.40 28.27 -4.57
N ALA A 207 -32.62 28.73 -3.58
CA ALA A 207 -31.76 27.86 -2.77
C ALA A 207 -32.58 26.84 -1.97
N ARG A 208 -33.64 27.27 -1.28
CA ARG A 208 -34.50 26.40 -0.48
C ARG A 208 -35.26 25.37 -1.34
N THR A 209 -35.90 25.83 -2.42
CA THR A 209 -36.72 24.98 -3.30
C THR A 209 -35.83 24.05 -4.13
N GLY A 210 -34.76 24.59 -4.71
CA GLY A 210 -33.82 23.82 -5.52
C GLY A 210 -33.11 22.72 -4.73
N THR A 211 -32.71 22.99 -3.48
CA THR A 211 -32.11 21.96 -2.63
C THR A 211 -33.14 20.92 -2.20
N GLY A 212 -34.34 21.34 -1.80
CA GLY A 212 -35.40 20.44 -1.34
C GLY A 212 -35.84 19.42 -2.39
N GLU A 213 -35.89 19.82 -3.66
CA GLU A 213 -36.24 18.92 -4.77
C GLU A 213 -35.21 17.80 -5.01
N VAL A 214 -33.92 18.08 -4.85
CA VAL A 214 -32.85 17.11 -5.15
C VAL A 214 -32.33 16.37 -3.92
N ALA A 215 -32.71 16.78 -2.71
CA ALA A 215 -32.17 16.24 -1.46
C ALA A 215 -32.31 14.71 -1.34
N MET A 216 -33.47 14.15 -1.71
CA MET A 216 -33.69 12.71 -1.71
C MET A 216 -32.81 11.99 -2.74
N ALA A 217 -32.71 12.53 -3.95
CA ALA A 217 -31.93 11.95 -5.03
C ALA A 217 -30.43 11.91 -4.70
N ILE A 218 -29.86 13.01 -4.16
CA ILE A 218 -28.43 13.05 -3.80
C ILE A 218 -28.12 12.21 -2.56
N THR A 219 -29.07 12.10 -1.61
CA THR A 219 -28.91 11.23 -0.43
C THR A 219 -28.88 9.76 -0.84
N ALA A 220 -29.82 9.34 -1.69
CA ALA A 220 -29.88 7.97 -2.20
C ALA A 220 -28.66 7.64 -3.06
N SER A 221 -28.24 8.57 -3.92
CA SER A 221 -27.00 8.46 -4.70
C SER A 221 -25.77 8.28 -3.81
N THR A 222 -25.61 9.14 -2.80
CA THR A 222 -24.49 9.05 -1.85
C THR A 222 -24.51 7.73 -1.08
N LEU A 223 -25.68 7.30 -0.60
CA LEU A 223 -25.82 6.04 0.12
C LEU A 223 -25.51 4.84 -0.77
N THR A 224 -25.85 4.91 -2.06
CA THR A 224 -25.50 3.90 -3.06
C THR A 224 -23.99 3.78 -3.20
N THR A 225 -23.27 4.91 -3.29
CA THR A 225 -21.80 4.90 -3.34
C THR A 225 -21.19 4.40 -2.03
N VAL A 226 -21.71 4.80 -0.87
CA VAL A 226 -21.27 4.28 0.44
C VAL A 226 -21.49 2.76 0.55
N ALA A 227 -22.63 2.26 0.03
CA ALA A 227 -22.97 0.84 0.03
C ALA A 227 -21.99 -0.01 -0.80
N VAL A 228 -21.29 0.60 -1.76
CA VAL A 228 -20.23 -0.05 -2.53
C VAL A 228 -18.93 -0.19 -1.74
N PHE A 229 -18.59 0.81 -0.91
CA PHE A 229 -17.37 0.78 -0.10
C PHE A 229 -17.53 -0.02 1.20
N PHE A 230 -18.75 -0.12 1.73
CA PHE A 230 -19.01 -0.80 3.00
C PHE A 230 -18.53 -2.27 3.04
N PRO A 231 -18.79 -3.11 2.02
CA PRO A 231 -18.27 -4.48 1.96
C PRO A 231 -16.75 -4.59 2.01
N LEU A 232 -16.03 -3.57 1.53
CA LEU A 232 -14.57 -3.60 1.47
C LEU A 232 -13.92 -3.64 2.86
N VAL A 233 -14.64 -3.16 3.90
CA VAL A 233 -14.18 -3.21 5.29
C VAL A 233 -14.07 -4.63 5.83
N PHE A 234 -14.79 -5.58 5.22
CA PHE A 234 -14.83 -7.00 5.62
C PHE A 234 -13.94 -7.89 4.75
N VAL A 235 -13.14 -7.31 3.85
CA VAL A 235 -12.19 -8.08 3.06
C VAL A 235 -11.11 -8.65 3.96
N GLU A 236 -10.74 -9.91 3.75
CA GLU A 236 -9.74 -10.63 4.53
C GLU A 236 -8.34 -10.52 3.89
N GLY A 237 -7.31 -10.93 4.64
CA GLY A 237 -5.91 -10.97 4.16
C GLY A 237 -5.22 -9.60 4.12
N ILE A 238 -4.03 -9.56 3.51
CA ILE A 238 -3.22 -8.33 3.40
C ILE A 238 -3.98 -7.25 2.61
N ALA A 239 -4.71 -7.66 1.58
CA ALA A 239 -5.63 -6.80 0.84
C ALA A 239 -6.62 -6.05 1.76
N GLY A 240 -7.34 -6.77 2.61
CA GLY A 240 -8.29 -6.17 3.54
C GLY A 240 -7.66 -5.12 4.45
N GLN A 241 -6.48 -5.43 4.99
CA GLN A 241 -5.75 -4.51 5.87
C GLN A 241 -5.32 -3.23 5.15
N LEU A 242 -4.81 -3.33 3.92
CA LEU A 242 -4.36 -2.17 3.15
C LEU A 242 -5.52 -1.26 2.72
N PHE A 243 -6.64 -1.83 2.29
CA PHE A 243 -7.71 -1.08 1.63
C PHE A 243 -8.86 -0.66 2.54
N LYS A 244 -8.96 -1.22 3.75
CA LYS A 244 -9.94 -0.79 4.75
C LYS A 244 -9.84 0.71 5.04
N ASP A 245 -8.64 1.24 5.20
CA ASP A 245 -8.40 2.67 5.45
C ASP A 245 -8.90 3.53 4.29
N GLN A 246 -8.68 3.08 3.04
CA GLN A 246 -9.16 3.76 1.85
C GLN A 246 -10.69 3.78 1.79
N ALA A 247 -11.35 2.63 2.01
CA ALA A 247 -12.82 2.53 1.98
C ALA A 247 -13.50 3.40 3.04
N LEU A 248 -12.98 3.38 4.27
CA LEU A 248 -13.49 4.22 5.35
C LEU A 248 -13.29 5.71 5.04
N THR A 249 -12.13 6.07 4.50
CA THR A 249 -11.84 7.46 4.15
C THR A 249 -12.78 7.98 3.06
N VAL A 250 -13.02 7.20 2.00
CA VAL A 250 -13.99 7.58 0.95
C VAL A 250 -15.40 7.66 1.52
N THR A 251 -15.80 6.70 2.36
CA THR A 251 -17.12 6.68 2.99
C THR A 251 -17.36 7.93 3.84
N PHE A 252 -16.39 8.29 4.70
CA PHE A 252 -16.46 9.52 5.50
C PHE A 252 -16.51 10.77 4.62
N ALA A 253 -15.69 10.83 3.57
CA ALA A 253 -15.68 11.95 2.64
C ALA A 253 -17.05 12.13 1.96
N LEU A 254 -17.68 11.06 1.50
CA LEU A 254 -18.99 11.09 0.85
C LEU A 254 -20.11 11.51 1.81
N LEU A 255 -20.13 10.97 3.04
CA LEU A 255 -21.10 11.36 4.06
C LEU A 255 -20.96 12.84 4.44
N VAL A 256 -19.73 13.31 4.58
CA VAL A 256 -19.44 14.73 4.84
C VAL A 256 -19.84 15.60 3.64
N SER A 257 -19.57 15.18 2.40
CA SER A 257 -20.02 15.88 1.19
C SER A 257 -21.52 16.06 1.17
N LEU A 258 -22.29 15.03 1.49
CA LEU A 258 -23.74 15.11 1.54
C LEU A 258 -24.21 16.16 2.55
N ILE A 259 -23.62 16.19 3.75
CA ILE A 259 -23.92 17.19 4.77
C ILE A 259 -23.58 18.60 4.24
N VAL A 260 -22.40 18.78 3.66
CA VAL A 260 -21.94 20.06 3.10
C VAL A 260 -22.82 20.53 1.95
N ALA A 261 -23.25 19.61 1.07
CA ALA A 261 -24.11 19.90 -0.08
C ALA A 261 -25.53 20.30 0.31
N LEU A 262 -26.06 19.76 1.42
CA LEU A 262 -27.37 20.12 1.94
C LEU A 262 -27.37 21.38 2.84
N THR A 263 -26.20 21.81 3.33
CA THR A 263 -26.10 22.89 4.33
C THR A 263 -25.29 24.09 3.86
N LEU A 264 -24.00 23.91 3.58
CA LEU A 264 -23.07 24.99 3.24
C LEU A 264 -23.33 25.53 1.83
N ILE A 265 -23.55 24.66 0.86
CA ILE A 265 -23.73 25.06 -0.54
C ILE A 265 -24.99 25.93 -0.73
N PRO A 266 -26.18 25.55 -0.23
CA PRO A 266 -27.38 26.36 -0.38
C PRO A 266 -27.28 27.68 0.37
N THR A 267 -26.63 27.70 1.53
CA THR A 267 -26.44 28.93 2.32
C THR A 267 -25.49 29.91 1.64
N MET A 268 -24.44 29.42 0.96
CA MET A 268 -23.57 30.27 0.13
C MET A 268 -24.30 30.76 -1.13
N ALA A 269 -25.05 29.90 -1.80
CA ALA A 269 -25.81 30.25 -3.00
C ALA A 269 -26.89 31.32 -2.73
N ALA A 270 -27.58 31.23 -1.58
CA ALA A 270 -28.61 32.19 -1.15
C ALA A 270 -28.07 33.62 -0.94
N ARG A 271 -26.76 33.77 -0.66
CA ARG A 271 -26.12 35.07 -0.41
C ARG A 271 -25.71 35.82 -1.68
N GLN A 272 -25.97 35.26 -2.86
CA GLN A 272 -25.66 35.92 -4.13
C GLN A 272 -26.59 37.13 -4.36
N ARG A 273 -26.10 38.35 -4.05
CA ARG A 273 -26.82 39.60 -4.32
C ARG A 273 -26.98 39.81 -5.84
N LYS A 274 -28.23 39.95 -6.30
CA LYS A 274 -28.57 40.48 -7.63
C LYS A 274 -28.07 41.92 -7.69
N ILE A 275 -27.28 42.26 -8.71
CA ILE A 275 -27.10 43.66 -9.10
C ILE A 275 -28.48 44.09 -9.57
N LEU A 276 -29.15 44.93 -8.79
CA LEU A 276 -30.36 45.60 -9.22
C LEU A 276 -29.97 46.47 -10.41
N THR A 277 -30.41 46.09 -11.60
CA THR A 277 -30.65 47.06 -12.66
C THR A 277 -31.73 48.00 -12.13
N THR A 278 -31.40 49.28 -12.12
CA THR A 278 -32.29 50.41 -11.84
C THR A 278 -33.57 50.26 -12.67
N ASP A 279 -34.69 49.89 -12.01
CA ASP A 279 -36.01 50.46 -12.32
C ASP A 279 -37.15 50.09 -11.34
N ASP A 280 -36.94 49.25 -10.33
CA ASP A 280 -38.00 48.98 -9.34
C ASP A 280 -37.65 49.54 -7.95
N THR A 281 -37.97 50.82 -7.73
CA THR A 281 -38.11 51.39 -6.38
C THR A 281 -39.43 52.12 -6.27
N GLU A 282 -40.50 51.39 -5.99
CA GLU A 282 -41.60 51.88 -5.16
C GLU A 282 -42.06 50.79 -4.19
N SER A 283 -42.54 51.22 -3.03
CA SER A 283 -43.06 50.46 -1.88
C SER A 283 -42.04 49.84 -0.90
N ALA A 284 -41.39 50.71 -0.11
CA ALA A 284 -40.89 50.32 1.21
C ALA A 284 -41.75 50.96 2.31
N GLY A 285 -42.58 50.11 2.93
CA GLY A 285 -43.47 50.46 4.04
C GLY A 285 -42.73 50.90 5.31
N THR A 286 -43.29 51.96 5.88
CA THR A 286 -43.23 52.50 7.25
C THR A 286 -42.66 51.59 8.35
N ARG A 287 -41.54 52.02 8.97
CA ARG A 287 -41.08 51.51 10.28
C ARG A 287 -41.51 52.45 11.41
N VAL A 288 -42.22 51.86 12.36
CA VAL A 288 -42.69 52.45 13.62
C VAL A 288 -41.52 52.79 14.55
N LYS A 289 -41.53 54.02 15.09
CA LYS A 289 -40.61 54.52 16.14
C LYS A 289 -41.06 53.99 17.51
N GLY A 290 -40.19 53.22 18.16
CA GLY A 290 -40.35 52.79 19.56
C GLY A 290 -39.37 53.49 20.51
N SER A 291 -39.94 54.06 21.57
CA SER A 291 -39.41 54.85 22.69
C SER A 291 -38.00 54.54 23.23
N ARG A 292 -37.26 55.62 23.57
CA ARG A 292 -36.05 55.65 24.40
C ARG A 292 -36.43 56.11 25.81
N TRP A 293 -36.19 55.29 26.85
CA TRP A 293 -35.82 55.78 28.20
C TRP A 293 -35.45 54.65 29.19
N TYR A 294 -34.52 53.74 28.91
CA TYR A 294 -33.81 53.02 29.98
C TYR A 294 -32.41 52.65 29.48
N HIS A 295 -31.43 52.58 30.40
CA HIS A 295 -29.99 52.32 30.20
C HIS A 295 -29.07 53.54 30.00
N LYS A 296 -29.01 54.43 31.00
CA LYS A 296 -27.93 55.44 31.10
C LYS A 296 -26.79 55.08 32.07
N VAL A 297 -26.76 53.88 32.69
CA VAL A 297 -25.68 53.49 33.64
C VAL A 297 -24.83 52.28 33.17
N GLY A 298 -25.33 51.41 32.29
CA GLY A 298 -24.51 50.31 31.71
C GLY A 298 -23.67 50.66 30.49
N ARG A 299 -23.62 51.94 30.09
CA ARG A 299 -23.16 52.37 28.75
C ARG A 299 -21.66 52.68 28.67
N ILE A 300 -20.97 52.86 29.79
CA ILE A 300 -19.53 53.16 29.84
C ILE A 300 -18.69 51.87 29.96
N LEU A 301 -19.16 50.87 30.72
CA LEU A 301 -18.43 49.61 30.92
C LEU A 301 -18.52 48.64 29.70
N LEU A 302 -19.59 48.71 28.92
CA LEU A 302 -19.78 47.90 27.70
C LEU A 302 -19.29 48.60 26.42
N TRP A 303 -18.73 49.81 26.49
CA TRP A 303 -18.32 50.57 25.30
C TRP A 303 -17.05 50.02 24.66
N VAL A 304 -16.04 49.67 25.46
CA VAL A 304 -14.77 49.08 24.97
C VAL A 304 -14.97 47.74 24.26
N PRO A 305 -15.67 46.73 24.83
CA PRO A 305 -15.92 45.48 24.11
C PRO A 305 -16.84 45.65 22.90
N LYS A 306 -17.80 46.60 22.92
CA LYS A 306 -18.61 46.93 21.73
C LYS A 306 -17.82 47.64 20.64
N MET A 307 -16.79 48.41 20.99
CA MET A 307 -15.93 49.09 20.03
C MET A 307 -14.92 48.13 19.41
N ILE A 308 -14.36 47.20 20.20
CA ILE A 308 -13.55 46.09 19.69
C ILE A 308 -14.41 45.17 18.81
N ALA A 309 -15.63 44.82 19.22
CA ALA A 309 -16.54 44.03 18.40
C ALA A 309 -16.96 44.75 17.11
N LYS A 310 -17.20 46.07 17.14
CA LYS A 310 -17.44 46.87 15.92
C LYS A 310 -16.19 46.99 15.06
N GLY A 311 -15.01 47.19 15.64
CA GLY A 311 -13.74 47.24 14.94
C GLY A 311 -13.42 45.91 14.25
N LEU A 312 -13.61 44.79 14.95
CA LEU A 312 -13.50 43.44 14.43
C LEU A 312 -14.54 43.17 13.33
N TYR A 313 -15.77 43.65 13.51
CA TYR A 313 -16.83 43.55 12.49
C TYR A 313 -16.49 44.34 11.22
N TYR A 314 -16.04 45.59 11.33
CA TYR A 314 -15.62 46.40 10.18
C TYR A 314 -14.31 45.90 9.55
N PHE A 315 -13.40 45.34 10.34
CA PHE A 315 -12.19 44.68 9.86
C PHE A 315 -12.55 43.40 9.08
N MET A 316 -13.42 42.55 9.63
CA MET A 316 -13.97 41.39 8.90
C MET A 316 -14.70 41.83 7.63
N LEU A 317 -15.49 42.91 7.66
CA LEU A 317 -16.16 43.44 6.47
C LEU A 317 -15.17 44.00 5.46
N GLY A 318 -14.08 44.63 5.91
CA GLY A 318 -12.97 45.11 5.08
C GLY A 318 -12.22 43.96 4.42
N VAL A 319 -11.91 42.90 5.18
CA VAL A 319 -11.30 41.67 4.67
C VAL A 319 -12.24 40.97 3.68
N LEU A 320 -13.53 40.85 4.00
CA LEU A 320 -14.53 40.26 3.10
C LEU A 320 -14.70 41.09 1.82
N SER A 321 -14.71 42.42 1.94
CA SER A 321 -14.75 43.36 0.82
C SER A 321 -13.51 43.23 -0.06
N LEU A 322 -12.31 43.20 0.54
CA LEU A 322 -11.04 43.01 -0.16
C LEU A 322 -11.00 41.66 -0.88
N LEU A 323 -11.41 40.58 -0.21
CA LEU A 323 -11.55 39.25 -0.80
C LEU A 323 -12.52 39.28 -1.97
N THR A 324 -13.69 39.92 -1.84
CA THR A 324 -14.65 40.03 -2.94
C THR A 324 -14.14 40.90 -4.09
N LEU A 325 -13.30 41.92 -3.82
CA LEU A 325 -12.71 42.79 -4.83
C LEU A 325 -11.62 42.04 -5.61
N ILE A 326 -10.69 41.38 -4.92
CA ILE A 326 -9.69 40.48 -5.49
C ILE A 326 -10.39 39.41 -6.32
N TRP A 327 -11.45 38.81 -5.77
CA TRP A 327 -12.21 37.79 -6.46
C TRP A 327 -12.89 38.32 -7.73
N ARG A 328 -13.46 39.53 -7.69
CA ARG A 328 -14.03 40.18 -8.88
C ARG A 328 -12.96 40.46 -9.93
N ALA A 329 -11.77 40.90 -9.54
CA ALA A 329 -10.66 41.10 -10.46
C ALA A 329 -10.24 39.78 -11.12
N ILE A 330 -10.02 38.73 -10.33
CA ILE A 330 -9.73 37.37 -10.79
C ILE A 330 -10.82 36.87 -11.76
N SER A 331 -12.10 37.03 -11.41
CA SER A 331 -13.23 36.59 -12.25
C SER A 331 -13.27 37.29 -13.60
N ARG A 332 -12.89 38.58 -13.67
CA ARG A 332 -12.83 39.33 -14.93
C ARG A 332 -11.65 38.87 -15.78
N VAL A 333 -10.49 38.67 -15.16
CA VAL A 333 -9.27 38.21 -15.84
C VAL A 333 -9.45 36.77 -16.37
N LEU A 334 -9.90 35.83 -15.54
CA LEU A 334 -10.22 34.47 -15.98
C LEU A 334 -11.33 34.46 -17.02
N GLY A 335 -12.36 35.29 -16.83
CA GLY A 335 -13.43 35.47 -17.80
C GLY A 335 -12.88 35.83 -19.17
N LEU A 336 -11.99 36.82 -19.26
CA LEU A 336 -11.32 37.27 -20.49
C LEU A 336 -10.39 36.21 -21.09
N LEU A 337 -9.53 35.61 -20.27
CA LEU A 337 -8.55 34.60 -20.69
C LEU A 337 -9.22 33.37 -21.30
N PHE A 338 -10.30 32.90 -20.67
CA PHE A 338 -10.97 31.65 -21.05
C PHE A 338 -12.18 31.86 -21.98
N LYS A 339 -12.57 33.09 -22.38
CA LYS A 339 -13.65 33.29 -23.37
C LYS A 339 -13.53 32.43 -24.63
N PRO A 340 -12.36 32.37 -25.32
CA PRO A 340 -12.25 31.56 -26.54
C PRO A 340 -12.41 30.07 -26.24
N LEU A 341 -11.84 29.58 -25.14
CA LEU A 341 -11.97 28.18 -24.74
C LEU A 341 -13.42 27.82 -24.36
N LEU A 342 -14.09 28.69 -23.61
CA LEU A 342 -15.51 28.52 -23.24
C LEU A 342 -16.41 28.51 -24.47
N PHE A 343 -16.12 29.33 -25.49
CA PHE A 343 -16.86 29.33 -26.74
C PHE A 343 -16.68 28.02 -27.49
N VAL A 344 -15.44 27.54 -27.64
CA VAL A 344 -15.15 26.24 -28.28
C VAL A 344 -15.87 25.10 -27.55
N VAL A 345 -15.73 25.02 -26.23
CA VAL A 345 -16.40 24.01 -25.41
C VAL A 345 -17.91 24.06 -25.59
N GLN A 346 -18.52 25.24 -25.63
CA GLN A 346 -19.96 25.37 -25.82
C GLN A 346 -20.39 24.89 -27.22
N VAL A 347 -19.69 25.32 -28.28
CA VAL A 347 -20.00 24.89 -29.65
C VAL A 347 -19.86 23.37 -29.77
N SER A 348 -18.82 22.80 -29.18
CA SER A 348 -18.62 21.34 -29.12
C SER A 348 -19.75 20.65 -28.37
N LEU A 349 -20.18 21.16 -27.19
CA LEU A 349 -21.28 20.59 -26.42
C LEU A 349 -22.63 20.68 -27.15
N ASP A 350 -22.93 21.82 -27.79
CA ASP A 350 -24.18 22.01 -28.52
C ASP A 350 -24.22 21.17 -29.80
N TRP A 351 -23.07 20.95 -30.44
CA TRP A 351 -22.92 19.99 -31.53
C TRP A 351 -23.13 18.54 -31.04
N LEU A 352 -22.49 18.17 -29.93
CA LEU A 352 -22.57 16.85 -29.33
C LEU A 352 -23.99 16.54 -28.85
N THR A 353 -24.71 17.54 -28.31
CA THR A 353 -26.12 17.43 -27.90
C THR A 353 -27.03 17.17 -29.09
N ARG A 354 -26.84 17.89 -30.20
CA ARG A 354 -27.61 17.66 -31.44
C ARG A 354 -27.31 16.30 -32.06
N GLY A 355 -26.04 15.88 -32.05
CA GLY A 355 -25.61 14.55 -32.50
C GLY A 355 -26.21 13.44 -31.65
N TYR A 356 -26.12 13.57 -30.32
CA TYR A 356 -26.67 12.63 -29.36
C TYR A 356 -28.18 12.48 -29.50
N ARG A 357 -28.94 13.58 -29.67
CA ARG A 357 -30.39 13.52 -29.90
C ARG A 357 -30.75 12.67 -31.13
N ARG A 358 -30.00 12.80 -32.23
CA ARG A 358 -30.17 12.00 -33.46
C ARG A 358 -29.76 10.54 -33.26
N LEU A 359 -28.67 10.31 -32.53
CA LEU A 359 -28.18 8.96 -32.23
C LEU A 359 -29.18 8.21 -31.36
N LEU A 360 -29.68 8.85 -30.30
CA LEU A 360 -30.67 8.28 -29.38
C LEU A 360 -32.01 8.03 -30.07
N SER A 361 -32.49 8.96 -30.91
CA SER A 361 -33.72 8.73 -31.66
C SER A 361 -33.58 7.56 -32.65
N SER A 362 -32.43 7.43 -33.32
CA SER A 362 -32.14 6.29 -34.21
C SER A 362 -32.03 4.98 -33.44
N ALA A 363 -31.37 4.99 -32.27
CA ALA A 363 -31.23 3.84 -31.39
C ALA A 363 -32.60 3.33 -30.87
N LEU A 364 -33.55 4.24 -30.63
CA LEU A 364 -34.91 3.89 -30.21
C LEU A 364 -35.74 3.22 -31.33
N HIS A 365 -35.43 3.47 -32.59
CA HIS A 365 -36.05 2.76 -33.73
C HIS A 365 -35.41 1.37 -33.94
N GLY A 366 -34.10 1.26 -33.74
CA GLY A 366 -33.31 0.03 -33.88
C GLY A 366 -33.01 -0.70 -32.57
N LYS A 367 -33.98 -0.83 -31.65
CA LYS A 367 -33.74 -1.29 -30.26
C LYS A 367 -32.90 -2.57 -30.15
N VAL A 368 -33.24 -3.59 -30.93
CA VAL A 368 -32.54 -4.89 -30.91
C VAL A 368 -31.12 -4.77 -31.44
N LEU A 369 -30.90 -3.97 -32.48
CA LEU A 369 -29.59 -3.72 -33.07
C LEU A 369 -28.68 -2.99 -32.07
N THR A 370 -29.19 -1.97 -31.39
CA THR A 370 -28.41 -1.22 -30.39
C THR A 370 -27.99 -2.11 -29.22
N ILE A 371 -28.93 -2.86 -28.64
CA ILE A 371 -28.62 -3.80 -27.54
C ILE A 371 -27.60 -4.84 -27.98
N SER A 372 -27.77 -5.42 -29.17
CA SER A 372 -26.84 -6.42 -29.71
C SER A 372 -25.45 -5.83 -29.94
N CYS A 373 -25.33 -4.64 -30.55
CA CYS A 373 -24.04 -3.96 -30.73
C CYS A 373 -23.35 -3.69 -29.40
N THR A 374 -24.07 -3.17 -28.39
CA THR A 374 -23.49 -2.92 -27.07
C THR A 374 -23.00 -4.20 -26.40
N LEU A 375 -23.79 -5.28 -26.46
CA LEU A 375 -23.39 -6.57 -25.91
C LEU A 375 -22.20 -7.18 -26.65
N ILE A 376 -22.13 -7.03 -27.98
CA ILE A 376 -20.99 -7.49 -28.80
C ILE A 376 -19.72 -6.72 -28.43
N ILE A 377 -19.79 -5.39 -28.29
CA ILE A 377 -18.64 -4.57 -27.86
C ILE A 377 -18.17 -5.01 -26.48
N ALA A 378 -19.10 -5.22 -25.54
CA ALA A 378 -18.76 -5.69 -24.20
C ALA A 378 -18.12 -7.09 -24.24
N ALA A 379 -18.69 -8.03 -25.01
CA ALA A 379 -18.16 -9.38 -25.17
C ALA A 379 -16.76 -9.39 -25.81
N LEU A 380 -16.52 -8.53 -26.80
CA LEU A 380 -15.21 -8.37 -27.41
C LEU A 380 -14.17 -7.88 -26.39
N CYS A 381 -14.52 -6.93 -25.53
CA CYS A 381 -13.64 -6.49 -24.46
C CYS A 381 -13.36 -7.62 -23.46
N TYR A 382 -14.39 -8.36 -23.02
CA TYR A 382 -14.20 -9.51 -22.11
C TYR A 382 -13.39 -10.65 -22.73
N SER A 383 -13.37 -10.79 -24.06
CA SER A 383 -12.51 -11.78 -24.73
C SER A 383 -11.01 -11.50 -24.57
N LEU A 384 -10.64 -10.27 -24.15
CA LEU A 384 -9.26 -9.91 -23.82
C LEU A 384 -8.86 -10.33 -22.41
N LEU A 385 -9.81 -10.71 -21.54
CA LEU A 385 -9.54 -11.09 -20.14
C LEU A 385 -8.48 -12.21 -20.00
N PRO A 386 -8.49 -13.30 -20.81
CA PRO A 386 -7.47 -14.35 -20.72
C PRO A 386 -6.07 -13.92 -21.14
N ARG A 387 -5.91 -12.73 -21.77
CA ARG A 387 -4.62 -12.18 -22.16
C ARG A 387 -4.01 -11.27 -21.09
N LEU A 388 -4.78 -10.93 -20.06
CA LEU A 388 -4.28 -10.15 -18.93
C LEU A 388 -3.60 -11.10 -17.94
N GLY A 389 -2.38 -10.77 -17.51
CA GLY A 389 -1.73 -11.48 -16.41
C GLY A 389 -2.41 -11.20 -15.07
N ALA A 390 -2.17 -12.03 -14.05
CA ALA A 390 -2.72 -11.89 -12.69
C ALA A 390 -1.62 -11.91 -11.60
N ASP A 391 -1.64 -10.90 -10.72
CA ASP A 391 -0.74 -10.75 -9.57
C ASP A 391 -1.52 -10.32 -8.31
N VAL A 392 -1.02 -10.59 -7.10
CA VAL A 392 -1.69 -10.12 -5.86
C VAL A 392 -1.56 -8.61 -5.71
N ILE A 393 -0.32 -8.12 -5.68
CA ILE A 393 0.08 -6.71 -5.58
C ILE A 393 1.25 -6.53 -6.55
N PRO A 394 1.25 -5.49 -7.40
CA PRO A 394 2.39 -5.18 -8.28
C PRO A 394 3.68 -4.96 -7.48
N GLU A 395 4.81 -5.40 -8.03
CA GLU A 395 6.14 -5.15 -7.47
C GLU A 395 6.42 -3.64 -7.42
N LEU A 396 6.94 -3.17 -6.28
CA LEU A 396 7.33 -1.78 -6.09
C LEU A 396 8.79 -1.59 -6.53
N ALA A 397 9.04 -0.70 -7.47
CA ALA A 397 10.41 -0.25 -7.75
C ALA A 397 10.85 0.69 -6.62
N GLN A 398 11.84 0.28 -5.81
CA GLN A 398 12.38 1.09 -4.71
C GLN A 398 13.65 1.85 -5.09
N GLY A 399 14.10 1.74 -6.34
CA GLY A 399 15.40 2.25 -6.76
C GLY A 399 16.55 1.56 -6.03
N GLU A 400 16.36 0.32 -5.60
CA GLU A 400 17.42 -0.52 -5.05
C GLU A 400 17.16 -1.99 -5.38
N PHE A 401 18.25 -2.74 -5.51
CA PHE A 401 18.23 -4.20 -5.69
C PHE A 401 19.41 -4.79 -4.92
N TYR A 402 19.40 -6.09 -4.73
CA TYR A 402 20.51 -6.78 -4.07
C TYR A 402 20.96 -8.01 -4.85
N VAL A 403 22.24 -8.33 -4.67
CA VAL A 403 22.84 -9.55 -5.15
C VAL A 403 23.28 -10.39 -3.96
N GLU A 404 22.75 -11.58 -3.85
CA GLU A 404 23.23 -12.60 -2.93
C GLU A 404 24.20 -13.52 -3.64
N ILE A 405 25.32 -13.81 -3.01
CA ILE A 405 26.31 -14.75 -3.50
C ILE A 405 26.42 -15.95 -2.57
N GLN A 406 26.67 -17.11 -3.16
CA GLN A 406 26.94 -18.36 -2.47
C GLN A 406 28.21 -18.98 -3.06
N LEU A 407 29.20 -19.16 -2.20
CA LEU A 407 30.41 -19.93 -2.46
C LEU A 407 30.18 -21.40 -2.12
N PRO A 408 31.10 -22.31 -2.49
CA PRO A 408 31.04 -23.71 -2.08
C PRO A 408 30.94 -23.85 -0.55
N ILE A 409 30.14 -24.82 -0.10
CA ILE A 409 29.91 -25.07 1.32
C ILE A 409 31.26 -25.40 1.99
N GLY A 410 31.54 -24.74 3.12
CA GLY A 410 32.82 -24.88 3.85
C GLY A 410 33.86 -23.80 3.51
N SER A 411 33.58 -22.90 2.55
CA SER A 411 34.41 -21.71 2.34
C SER A 411 34.51 -20.84 3.60
N ALA A 412 35.70 -20.32 3.84
CA ALA A 412 35.98 -19.42 4.95
C ALA A 412 35.32 -18.05 4.74
N ILE A 413 34.98 -17.34 5.82
CA ILE A 413 34.27 -16.06 5.75
C ILE A 413 35.09 -14.99 5.01
N GLU A 414 36.41 -15.07 5.09
CA GLU A 414 37.37 -14.19 4.42
C GLU A 414 37.36 -14.36 2.89
N GLN A 415 37.06 -15.56 2.39
CA GLN A 415 36.95 -15.80 0.94
C GLN A 415 35.69 -15.13 0.39
N THR A 416 34.56 -15.36 1.06
CA THR A 416 33.28 -14.73 0.70
C THR A 416 33.35 -13.22 0.79
N ASP A 417 34.07 -12.72 1.79
CA ASP A 417 34.36 -11.30 1.97
C ASP A 417 35.09 -10.68 0.77
N THR A 418 36.12 -11.36 0.28
CA THR A 418 36.89 -10.89 -0.87
C THR A 418 36.01 -10.74 -2.11
N VAL A 419 35.07 -11.67 -2.34
CA VAL A 419 34.14 -11.62 -3.47
C VAL A 419 33.16 -10.46 -3.35
N ILE A 420 32.56 -10.24 -2.17
CA ILE A 420 31.65 -9.10 -1.95
C ILE A 420 32.38 -7.76 -2.14
N LYS A 421 33.61 -7.62 -1.65
CA LYS A 421 34.44 -6.41 -1.85
C LYS A 421 34.71 -6.15 -3.33
N GLU A 422 35.02 -7.19 -4.09
CA GLU A 422 35.25 -7.07 -5.53
C GLU A 422 33.99 -6.58 -6.24
N LEU A 423 32.82 -7.16 -5.94
CA LEU A 423 31.54 -6.74 -6.51
C LEU A 423 31.18 -5.29 -6.11
N ALA A 424 31.43 -4.90 -4.86
CA ALA A 424 31.20 -3.54 -4.40
C ALA A 424 32.10 -2.52 -5.12
N ALA A 425 33.37 -2.88 -5.38
CA ALA A 425 34.32 -2.03 -6.12
C ALA A 425 33.91 -1.84 -7.58
N ILE A 426 33.28 -2.84 -8.20
CA ILE A 426 32.76 -2.77 -9.57
C ILE A 426 31.46 -1.97 -9.63
N ALA A 427 30.59 -2.11 -8.64
CA ALA A 427 29.33 -1.36 -8.59
C ALA A 427 29.54 0.15 -8.32
N ALA A 428 30.54 0.51 -7.53
CA ALA A 428 30.80 1.88 -7.09
C ALA A 428 30.97 2.93 -8.22
N PRO A 429 31.73 2.67 -9.31
CA PRO A 429 31.88 3.63 -10.41
C PRO A 429 30.74 3.64 -11.43
N LEU A 430 29.74 2.74 -11.32
CA LEU A 430 28.67 2.65 -12.30
C LEU A 430 27.71 3.85 -12.21
N VAL A 431 27.31 4.35 -13.38
CA VAL A 431 26.39 5.49 -13.47
C VAL A 431 25.03 5.09 -12.88
N GLY A 432 24.49 5.95 -12.02
CA GLY A 432 23.20 5.72 -11.36
C GLY A 432 23.29 5.01 -10.02
N VAL A 433 24.44 4.48 -9.59
CA VAL A 433 24.62 3.94 -8.23
C VAL A 433 24.89 5.09 -7.26
N ALA A 434 24.11 5.18 -6.18
CA ALA A 434 24.29 6.15 -5.11
C ALA A 434 25.21 5.63 -4.00
N ARG A 435 25.03 4.36 -3.62
CA ARG A 435 25.82 3.68 -2.59
C ARG A 435 25.65 2.16 -2.69
N SER A 436 26.61 1.43 -2.13
CA SER A 436 26.51 -0.01 -1.94
C SER A 436 26.76 -0.37 -0.47
N TYR A 437 26.05 -1.37 0.03
CA TYR A 437 26.29 -1.90 1.37
C TYR A 437 26.07 -3.40 1.36
N GLY A 438 26.90 -4.15 2.08
CA GLY A 438 26.86 -5.60 2.00
C GLY A 438 27.15 -6.27 3.33
N GLN A 439 26.73 -7.51 3.45
CA GLN A 439 26.90 -8.35 4.61
C GLN A 439 27.41 -9.72 4.18
N VAL A 440 28.35 -10.26 4.95
CA VAL A 440 28.96 -11.58 4.75
C VAL A 440 28.81 -12.36 6.03
N GLY A 441 28.53 -13.66 5.94
CA GLY A 441 28.34 -14.51 7.11
C GLY A 441 26.89 -14.55 7.60
N THR A 442 26.69 -14.97 8.85
CA THR A 442 25.36 -15.03 9.45
C THR A 442 25.03 -13.67 10.07
N GLY A 443 24.20 -12.88 9.39
CA GLY A 443 23.81 -11.54 9.81
C GLY A 443 22.75 -11.50 10.90
N ALA A 444 22.69 -10.36 11.60
CA ALA A 444 21.64 -10.05 12.59
C ALA A 444 20.42 -9.32 12.00
N GLN A 445 20.37 -9.13 10.67
CA GLN A 445 19.24 -8.49 10.01
C GLN A 445 18.02 -9.42 10.01
N MET A 446 16.88 -8.96 10.52
CA MET A 446 15.59 -9.67 10.42
C MET A 446 15.14 -9.94 8.97
N THR A 447 15.69 -9.23 7.98
CA THR A 447 15.35 -9.37 6.56
C THR A 447 16.20 -10.40 5.81
N VAL A 448 17.18 -11.01 6.48
CA VAL A 448 17.97 -12.10 5.91
C VAL A 448 17.33 -13.41 6.35
N ASP A 449 16.98 -14.23 5.37
CA ASP A 449 16.45 -15.58 5.60
C ASP A 449 17.46 -16.39 6.45
N PRO A 450 17.07 -16.87 7.65
CA PRO A 450 17.96 -17.65 8.51
C PRO A 450 18.53 -18.90 7.82
N THR A 451 17.85 -19.42 6.80
CA THR A 451 18.27 -20.59 6.01
C THR A 451 19.44 -20.26 5.07
N ILE A 452 19.66 -18.98 4.76
CA ILE A 452 20.65 -18.49 3.80
C ILE A 452 21.72 -17.70 4.58
N GLY A 453 22.47 -18.42 5.41
CA GLY A 453 23.53 -17.84 6.24
C GLY A 453 24.71 -18.78 6.45
N GLY A 454 25.83 -18.22 6.88
CA GLY A 454 27.06 -18.96 7.14
C GLY A 454 28.26 -18.36 6.40
N SER A 455 29.46 -18.90 6.65
CA SER A 455 30.72 -18.36 6.13
C SER A 455 30.81 -18.30 4.60
N HIS A 456 30.02 -19.10 3.88
CA HIS A 456 30.01 -19.20 2.42
C HIS A 456 28.96 -18.30 1.73
N TRP A 457 28.24 -17.47 2.49
CA TRP A 457 27.18 -16.61 1.97
C TRP A 457 27.46 -15.13 2.21
N GLY A 458 27.05 -14.29 1.26
CA GLY A 458 27.00 -12.84 1.43
C GLY A 458 25.94 -12.17 0.55
N ARG A 459 25.51 -10.98 0.95
CA ARG A 459 24.57 -10.11 0.22
C ARG A 459 25.22 -8.75 -0.01
N LEU A 460 25.08 -8.20 -1.21
CA LEU A 460 25.44 -6.83 -1.56
C LEU A 460 24.19 -6.11 -2.05
N ASN A 461 23.75 -5.10 -1.32
CA ASN A 461 22.67 -4.20 -1.70
C ASN A 461 23.24 -3.00 -2.47
N ILE A 462 22.55 -2.62 -3.53
CA ILE A 462 22.91 -1.53 -4.42
C ILE A 462 21.74 -0.56 -4.46
N VAL A 463 22.00 0.67 -3.99
CA VAL A 463 21.01 1.74 -3.97
C VAL A 463 21.28 2.66 -5.14
N MET A 464 20.27 2.84 -5.99
CA MET A 464 20.32 3.73 -7.14
C MET A 464 20.11 5.19 -6.70
N GLN A 465 20.47 6.13 -7.56
CA GLN A 465 20.18 7.54 -7.35
C GLN A 465 18.66 7.78 -7.43
N PRO A 466 18.08 8.67 -6.59
CA PRO A 466 16.66 8.97 -6.64
C PRO A 466 16.21 9.40 -8.04
N GLY A 467 15.14 8.79 -8.56
CA GLY A 467 14.62 9.08 -9.91
C GLY A 467 15.39 8.42 -11.07
N SER A 468 16.27 7.45 -10.78
CA SER A 468 16.88 6.62 -11.83
C SER A 468 15.83 5.81 -12.58
N GLU A 469 15.92 5.74 -13.90
CA GLU A 469 15.00 4.92 -14.70
C GLU A 469 15.23 3.41 -14.45
N PRO A 470 14.18 2.57 -14.50
CA PRO A 470 14.30 1.12 -14.32
C PRO A 470 15.31 0.47 -15.29
N GLU A 471 15.50 1.05 -16.47
CA GLU A 471 16.47 0.57 -17.46
C GLU A 471 17.92 0.69 -16.96
N LEU A 472 18.26 1.77 -16.23
CA LEU A 472 19.59 1.95 -15.64
C LEU A 472 19.87 0.91 -14.55
N GLU A 473 18.87 0.64 -13.70
CA GLU A 473 18.97 -0.43 -12.70
C GLU A 473 19.24 -1.79 -13.36
N GLN A 474 18.50 -2.11 -14.43
CA GLN A 474 18.67 -3.35 -15.17
C GLN A 474 20.03 -3.44 -15.87
N GLN A 475 20.58 -2.32 -16.36
CA GLN A 475 21.93 -2.26 -16.92
C GLN A 475 22.99 -2.57 -15.86
N VAL A 476 22.91 -1.95 -14.68
CA VAL A 476 23.83 -2.20 -13.56
C VAL A 476 23.75 -3.67 -13.12
N ALA A 477 22.54 -4.20 -12.94
CA ALA A 477 22.33 -5.61 -12.59
C ALA A 477 22.91 -6.57 -13.65
N THR A 478 22.75 -6.25 -14.93
CA THR A 478 23.28 -7.07 -16.03
C THR A 478 24.80 -7.07 -16.07
N GLN A 479 25.45 -5.92 -15.85
CA GLN A 479 26.91 -5.83 -15.78
C GLN A 479 27.49 -6.65 -14.62
N LEU A 480 26.86 -6.57 -13.44
CA LEU A 480 27.25 -7.40 -12.30
C LEU A 480 27.03 -8.89 -12.55
N ARG A 481 25.91 -9.26 -13.20
CA ARG A 481 25.63 -10.65 -13.57
C ARG A 481 26.67 -11.21 -14.55
N GLN A 482 27.09 -10.41 -15.53
CA GLN A 482 28.16 -10.78 -16.46
C GLN A 482 29.49 -10.97 -15.75
N HIS A 483 29.84 -10.09 -14.80
CA HIS A 483 31.08 -10.22 -14.03
C HIS A 483 31.07 -11.49 -13.16
N ILE A 484 29.98 -11.73 -12.43
CA ILE A 484 29.83 -12.92 -11.59
C ILE A 484 29.90 -14.21 -12.42
N ALA A 485 29.38 -14.22 -13.64
CA ALA A 485 29.47 -15.39 -14.52
C ALA A 485 30.92 -15.78 -14.87
N THR A 486 31.89 -14.88 -14.72
CA THR A 486 33.32 -15.18 -14.88
C THR A 486 33.98 -15.78 -13.62
N MET A 487 33.33 -15.67 -12.46
CA MET A 487 33.84 -16.16 -11.19
C MET A 487 33.56 -17.67 -11.04
N ALA A 488 34.61 -18.46 -10.88
CA ALA A 488 34.47 -19.90 -10.71
C ALA A 488 33.89 -20.24 -9.32
N GLY A 489 32.84 -21.07 -9.30
CA GLY A 489 32.26 -21.58 -8.05
C GLY A 489 31.36 -20.60 -7.29
N VAL A 490 31.12 -19.40 -7.83
CA VAL A 490 30.20 -18.41 -7.24
C VAL A 490 28.83 -18.56 -7.90
N LYS A 491 27.80 -18.84 -7.10
CA LYS A 491 26.40 -18.72 -7.52
C LYS A 491 25.88 -17.38 -7.04
N ALA A 492 25.16 -16.65 -7.89
CA ALA A 492 24.53 -15.40 -7.49
C ALA A 492 23.06 -15.35 -7.82
N ARG A 493 22.32 -14.64 -6.96
CA ARG A 493 20.89 -14.37 -7.07
C ARG A 493 20.69 -12.87 -7.01
N PHE A 494 19.97 -12.34 -7.99
CA PHE A 494 19.59 -10.92 -8.06
C PHE A 494 18.13 -10.80 -7.72
N ASP A 495 17.79 -9.90 -6.83
CA ASP A 495 16.44 -9.78 -6.30
C ASP A 495 16.19 -8.36 -5.75
N ARG A 496 14.94 -8.02 -5.43
CA ARG A 496 14.54 -6.68 -4.99
C ARG A 496 13.90 -6.73 -3.61
N PRO A 497 14.01 -5.68 -2.79
CA PRO A 497 13.29 -5.61 -1.53
C PRO A 497 11.77 -5.59 -1.74
N GLU A 498 11.05 -6.52 -1.12
CA GLU A 498 9.58 -6.57 -1.10
C GLU A 498 9.04 -5.95 0.22
N LEU A 499 8.02 -5.07 0.14
CA LEU A 499 7.44 -4.41 1.32
C LEU A 499 6.24 -5.14 1.93
N PHE A 500 5.48 -5.88 1.12
CA PHE A 500 4.18 -6.43 1.50
C PHE A 500 4.15 -7.96 1.59
N SER A 501 5.14 -8.65 1.01
CA SER A 501 5.27 -10.10 1.07
C SER A 501 6.65 -10.48 1.56
N PHE A 502 6.70 -11.52 2.40
CA PHE A 502 7.93 -12.23 2.75
C PHE A 502 8.05 -13.57 2.01
N ALA A 503 7.01 -13.96 1.26
CA ALA A 503 6.93 -15.23 0.54
C ALA A 503 7.23 -15.02 -0.94
N THR A 504 7.93 -15.99 -1.52
CA THR A 504 8.20 -16.02 -2.96
C THR A 504 6.91 -16.19 -3.76
N PRO A 505 6.87 -15.81 -5.06
CA PRO A 505 5.65 -15.90 -5.87
C PRO A 505 5.00 -17.29 -5.82
N LEU A 506 5.79 -18.35 -6.01
CA LEU A 506 5.33 -19.73 -5.94
C LEU A 506 6.09 -20.50 -4.86
N GLU A 507 5.36 -21.11 -3.93
CA GLU A 507 5.89 -22.07 -2.97
C GLU A 507 5.12 -23.37 -3.03
N ILE A 508 5.83 -24.49 -2.90
CA ILE A 508 5.24 -25.82 -2.83
C ILE A 508 5.76 -26.47 -1.56
N GLU A 509 4.85 -26.70 -0.63
CA GLU A 509 5.12 -27.32 0.66
C GLU A 509 4.97 -28.83 0.54
N LEU A 510 6.06 -29.57 0.76
CA LEU A 510 6.04 -31.02 0.94
C LEU A 510 6.09 -31.32 2.43
N THR A 511 5.02 -31.88 2.97
CA THR A 511 4.86 -32.25 4.39
C THR A 511 5.16 -33.74 4.56
N GLY A 512 5.90 -34.11 5.60
CA GLY A 512 6.25 -35.51 5.84
C GLY A 512 6.98 -35.74 7.16
N PHE A 513 7.12 -37.00 7.55
CA PHE A 513 7.81 -37.37 8.79
C PHE A 513 9.30 -37.68 8.54
N GLU A 514 9.65 -38.31 7.42
CA GLU A 514 11.03 -38.70 7.11
C GLU A 514 11.75 -37.66 6.24
N LEU A 515 12.89 -37.15 6.73
CA LEU A 515 13.68 -36.10 6.05
C LEU A 515 14.27 -36.58 4.72
N THR A 516 14.69 -37.84 4.66
CA THR A 516 15.30 -38.43 3.46
C THR A 516 14.28 -38.55 2.33
N GLU A 517 13.07 -39.02 2.64
CA GLU A 517 11.98 -39.13 1.67
C GLU A 517 11.50 -37.75 1.21
N LEU A 518 11.37 -36.80 2.14
CA LEU A 518 11.06 -35.41 1.83
C LEU A 518 12.10 -34.78 0.91
N LYS A 519 13.40 -35.00 1.19
CA LYS A 519 14.49 -34.50 0.35
C LYS A 519 14.43 -35.09 -1.05
N GLN A 520 14.24 -36.41 -1.16
CA GLN A 520 14.13 -37.08 -2.46
C GLN A 520 12.95 -36.53 -3.27
N ALA A 521 11.79 -36.37 -2.65
CA ALA A 521 10.61 -35.79 -3.30
C ALA A 521 10.85 -34.32 -3.70
N ALA A 522 11.47 -33.53 -2.84
CA ALA A 522 11.79 -32.13 -3.10
C ALA A 522 12.82 -31.97 -4.23
N ASP A 523 13.90 -32.75 -4.24
CA ASP A 523 14.95 -32.70 -5.28
C ASP A 523 14.39 -33.11 -6.65
N GLN A 524 13.52 -34.12 -6.69
CA GLN A 524 12.81 -34.49 -7.92
C GLN A 524 11.89 -33.36 -8.38
N LEU A 525 11.15 -32.73 -7.47
CA LEU A 525 10.27 -31.61 -7.82
C LEU A 525 11.06 -30.39 -8.31
N VAL A 526 12.20 -30.07 -7.67
CA VAL A 526 13.13 -29.01 -8.12
C VAL A 526 13.60 -29.30 -9.53
N THR A 527 13.99 -30.54 -9.84
CA THR A 527 14.43 -30.93 -11.19
C THR A 527 13.32 -30.77 -12.22
N SER A 528 12.10 -31.19 -11.89
CA SER A 528 10.94 -31.06 -12.77
C SER A 528 10.51 -29.61 -12.99
N LEU A 529 10.53 -28.77 -11.95
CA LEU A 529 10.23 -27.34 -12.06
C LEU A 529 11.33 -26.59 -12.82
N ALA A 530 12.61 -26.90 -12.58
CA ALA A 530 13.74 -26.27 -13.27
C ALA A 530 13.81 -26.61 -14.77
N ALA A 531 13.19 -27.73 -15.19
CA ALA A 531 13.08 -28.10 -16.59
C ALA A 531 12.05 -27.25 -17.36
N GLU A 532 11.11 -26.61 -16.66
CA GLU A 532 10.09 -25.76 -17.26
C GLU A 532 10.62 -24.32 -17.41
N PRO A 533 10.66 -23.75 -18.64
CA PRO A 533 11.24 -22.43 -18.87
C PRO A 533 10.57 -21.28 -18.09
N ARG A 534 9.34 -21.50 -17.62
CA ARG A 534 8.54 -20.52 -16.88
C ARG A 534 9.11 -20.18 -15.51
N PHE A 535 9.83 -21.10 -14.87
CA PHE A 535 10.35 -20.90 -13.52
C PHE A 535 11.83 -20.53 -13.53
N THR A 536 12.21 -19.55 -12.71
CA THR A 536 13.62 -19.26 -12.40
C THR A 536 13.87 -19.45 -10.91
N ASP A 537 15.14 -19.53 -10.54
CA ASP A 537 15.59 -19.57 -9.14
C ASP A 537 14.90 -20.65 -8.29
N VAL A 538 14.53 -21.77 -8.93
CA VAL A 538 13.89 -22.91 -8.26
C VAL A 538 14.84 -23.47 -7.20
N LYS A 539 14.40 -23.46 -5.94
CA LYS A 539 15.20 -23.87 -4.80
C LYS A 539 14.36 -24.66 -3.80
N THR A 540 15.04 -25.49 -3.01
CA THR A 540 14.45 -26.19 -1.86
C THR A 540 15.02 -25.65 -0.55
N SER A 541 14.22 -25.64 0.51
CA SER A 541 14.67 -25.38 1.88
C SER A 541 15.50 -26.55 2.44
N LEU A 542 15.31 -27.78 1.93
CA LEU A 542 16.10 -28.95 2.31
C LEU A 542 17.46 -28.98 1.59
N ARG A 543 18.33 -28.05 1.95
CA ARG A 543 19.69 -27.99 1.40
C ARG A 543 20.60 -29.00 2.10
N PRO A 544 21.65 -29.50 1.41
CA PRO A 544 22.77 -30.13 2.09
C PRO A 544 23.30 -29.12 3.12
N GLY A 545 23.39 -29.52 4.38
CA GLY A 545 23.96 -28.65 5.40
C GLY A 545 25.47 -28.58 5.31
N GLN A 546 26.05 -28.07 6.38
CA GLN A 546 27.50 -27.92 6.45
C GLN A 546 28.16 -29.28 6.71
N PRO A 547 29.40 -29.49 6.23
CA PRO A 547 30.18 -30.63 6.65
C PRO A 547 30.37 -30.55 8.17
N GLU A 548 29.88 -31.57 8.86
CA GLU A 548 30.00 -31.72 10.30
C GLU A 548 30.94 -32.89 10.61
N ILE A 549 31.64 -32.79 11.73
CA ILE A 549 32.44 -33.89 12.27
C ILE A 549 31.60 -34.55 13.36
N THR A 550 31.01 -35.71 13.04
CA THR A 550 30.18 -36.49 13.97
C THR A 550 31.05 -37.45 14.77
N LEU A 551 30.84 -37.48 16.09
CA LEU A 551 31.51 -38.39 17.02
C LEU A 551 30.56 -39.53 17.39
N TYR A 552 30.79 -40.72 16.84
CA TYR A 552 30.04 -41.91 17.18
C TYR A 552 30.73 -42.65 18.33
N PHE A 553 30.23 -42.44 19.54
CA PHE A 553 30.80 -43.06 20.74
C PHE A 553 30.48 -44.56 20.82
N ASP A 554 31.50 -45.38 21.06
CA ASP A 554 31.32 -46.78 21.44
C ASP A 554 30.98 -46.85 22.94
N HIS A 555 29.67 -46.93 23.22
CA HIS A 555 29.15 -46.97 24.57
C HIS A 555 29.64 -48.18 25.39
N ALA A 556 29.87 -49.33 24.75
CA ALA A 556 30.35 -50.53 25.44
C ALA A 556 31.80 -50.35 25.88
N ARG A 557 32.64 -49.79 25.00
CA ARG A 557 34.06 -49.54 25.27
C ARG A 557 34.26 -48.41 26.29
N LEU A 558 33.45 -47.36 26.23
CA LEU A 558 33.43 -46.29 27.24
C LEU A 558 33.09 -46.85 28.62
N ALA A 559 32.08 -47.73 28.72
CA ALA A 559 31.67 -48.33 29.99
C ALA A 559 32.77 -49.22 30.60
N GLN A 560 33.49 -50.00 29.79
CA GLN A 560 34.64 -50.80 30.25
C GLN A 560 35.77 -49.95 30.85
N LEU A 561 35.92 -48.72 30.34
CA LEU A 561 36.91 -47.76 30.80
C LEU A 561 36.40 -46.84 31.92
N GLY A 562 35.19 -47.08 32.43
CA GLY A 562 34.57 -46.28 33.49
C GLY A 562 34.20 -44.85 33.06
N MET A 563 34.00 -44.61 31.77
CA MET A 563 33.67 -43.29 31.21
C MET A 563 32.26 -43.28 30.61
N THR A 564 31.67 -42.10 30.54
CA THR A 564 30.38 -41.88 29.85
C THR A 564 30.56 -41.03 28.61
N ALA A 565 29.69 -41.22 27.62
CA ALA A 565 29.69 -40.40 26.40
C ALA A 565 29.56 -38.90 26.72
N GLN A 566 28.76 -38.54 27.72
CA GLN A 566 28.61 -37.15 28.18
C GLN A 566 29.91 -36.55 28.70
N GLN A 567 30.68 -37.30 29.50
CA GLN A 567 31.98 -36.83 30.02
C GLN A 567 32.99 -36.62 28.90
N VAL A 568 33.07 -37.56 27.95
CA VAL A 568 33.98 -37.45 26.80
C VAL A 568 33.56 -36.32 25.87
N ALA A 569 32.27 -36.23 25.53
CA ALA A 569 31.72 -35.16 24.70
C ALA A 569 31.96 -33.77 25.33
N LYS A 570 31.73 -33.62 26.64
CA LYS A 570 32.03 -32.36 27.35
C LYS A 570 33.52 -32.01 27.23
N ARG A 571 34.44 -32.97 27.41
CA ARG A 571 35.88 -32.72 27.24
C ARG A 571 36.23 -32.28 25.83
N VAL A 572 35.72 -32.96 24.81
CA VAL A 572 35.95 -32.57 23.41
C VAL A 572 35.40 -31.18 23.12
N ALA A 573 34.22 -30.84 23.65
CA ALA A 573 33.65 -29.50 23.52
C ALA A 573 34.54 -28.42 24.14
N VAL A 574 35.11 -28.66 25.33
CA VAL A 574 36.07 -27.74 25.98
C VAL A 574 37.36 -27.60 25.17
N TYR A 575 37.88 -28.70 24.63
CA TYR A 575 39.10 -28.69 23.85
C TYR A 575 38.96 -27.94 22.51
N VAL A 576 37.85 -28.13 21.82
CA VAL A 576 37.60 -27.55 20.48
C VAL A 576 36.95 -26.17 20.57
N GLY A 577 35.78 -26.07 21.20
CA GLY A 577 34.97 -24.85 21.29
C GLY A 577 35.39 -23.91 22.43
N GLY A 578 36.04 -24.46 23.44
CA GLY A 578 36.46 -23.73 24.64
C GLY A 578 35.40 -23.67 25.72
N GLU A 579 35.86 -23.49 26.96
CA GLU A 579 35.00 -23.22 28.12
C GLU A 579 35.22 -21.77 28.58
N VAL A 580 34.12 -21.05 28.87
CA VAL A 580 34.21 -19.76 29.54
C VAL A 580 34.50 -20.02 31.01
N ALA A 581 35.77 -19.98 31.38
CA ALA A 581 36.25 -20.30 32.72
C ALA A 581 35.97 -19.16 33.72
N GLY A 582 35.78 -17.94 33.22
CA GLY A 582 35.47 -16.77 34.03
C GLY A 582 35.28 -15.52 33.17
N GLN A 583 35.08 -14.39 33.83
CA GLN A 583 35.00 -13.09 33.18
C GLN A 583 35.93 -12.12 33.90
N TYR A 584 36.69 -11.33 33.15
CA TYR A 584 37.44 -10.21 33.71
C TYR A 584 36.76 -8.89 33.34
N SER A 585 36.81 -7.91 34.24
CA SER A 585 36.10 -6.64 34.06
C SER A 585 37.06 -5.59 33.53
N VAL A 586 36.77 -5.06 32.34
CA VAL A 586 37.46 -3.90 31.76
C VAL A 586 36.48 -2.75 31.73
N ASN A 587 36.73 -1.72 32.54
CA ASN A 587 35.77 -0.65 32.82
C ASN A 587 34.44 -1.25 33.31
N ASP A 588 33.32 -0.98 32.63
CA ASP A 588 31.99 -1.52 32.96
C ASP A 588 31.62 -2.79 32.17
N ARG A 589 32.55 -3.32 31.35
CA ARG A 589 32.31 -4.49 30.50
C ARG A 589 32.94 -5.74 31.10
N LYS A 590 32.19 -6.84 31.11
CA LYS A 590 32.70 -8.16 31.44
C LYS A 590 33.14 -8.86 30.15
N ILE A 591 34.41 -9.24 30.09
CA ILE A 591 35.01 -9.94 28.97
C ILE A 591 35.21 -11.41 29.36
N ASP A 592 34.72 -12.32 28.53
CA ASP A 592 34.83 -13.76 28.76
C ASP A 592 36.29 -14.22 28.64
N ILE A 593 36.78 -14.93 29.66
CA ILE A 593 38.04 -15.67 29.60
C ILE A 593 37.70 -17.07 29.08
N ARG A 594 38.04 -17.33 27.81
CA ARG A 594 37.80 -18.62 27.16
C ARG A 594 39.08 -19.47 27.15
N VAL A 595 39.01 -20.66 27.72
CA VAL A 595 40.09 -21.65 27.70
C VAL A 595 39.78 -22.68 26.62
N ARG A 596 40.66 -22.82 25.63
CA ARG A 596 40.58 -23.81 24.54
C ARG A 596 42.00 -24.29 24.19
N LEU A 597 42.13 -25.41 23.47
CA LEU A 597 43.45 -25.87 22.99
C LEU A 597 44.10 -24.85 22.03
N ALA A 598 45.37 -25.01 21.68
CA ALA A 598 45.94 -24.24 20.57
C ALA A 598 45.32 -24.69 19.23
N GLU A 599 45.28 -23.80 18.24
CA GLU A 599 44.67 -24.09 16.93
C GLU A 599 45.30 -25.30 16.24
N GLU A 600 46.62 -25.48 16.39
CA GLU A 600 47.38 -26.60 15.84
C GLU A 600 46.91 -28.00 16.29
N TYR A 601 46.10 -28.12 17.36
CA TYR A 601 45.56 -29.39 17.84
C TYR A 601 44.09 -29.62 17.48
N ARG A 602 43.45 -28.71 16.74
CA ARG A 602 42.00 -28.79 16.44
C ARG A 602 41.60 -28.43 15.00
N GLN A 603 42.57 -28.28 14.10
CA GLN A 603 42.32 -27.90 12.70
C GLN A 603 41.93 -29.09 11.82
N THR A 604 42.31 -30.32 12.21
CA THR A 604 42.08 -31.52 11.40
C THR A 604 41.42 -32.64 12.19
N GLU A 605 40.71 -33.53 11.48
CA GLU A 605 40.10 -34.73 12.05
C GLU A 605 41.13 -35.66 12.72
N GLN A 606 42.33 -35.76 12.15
CA GLN A 606 43.42 -36.55 12.73
C GLN A 606 43.86 -36.02 14.09
N GLN A 607 43.90 -34.69 14.24
CA GLN A 607 44.20 -34.06 15.53
C GLN A 607 43.06 -34.27 16.52
N LEU A 608 41.81 -34.17 16.07
CA LEU A 608 40.63 -34.49 16.90
C LEU A 608 40.67 -35.95 17.39
N ALA A 609 41.05 -36.88 16.52
CA ALA A 609 41.22 -38.30 16.82
C ALA A 609 42.31 -38.57 17.87
N ALA A 610 43.38 -37.77 17.85
CA ALA A 610 44.50 -37.87 18.79
C ALA A 610 44.24 -37.21 20.16
N LEU A 611 43.10 -36.54 20.35
CA LEU A 611 42.79 -35.85 21.61
C LEU A 611 42.74 -36.84 22.79
N ILE A 612 43.46 -36.50 23.87
CA ILE A 612 43.51 -37.33 25.06
C ILE A 612 42.28 -37.10 25.93
N ILE A 613 41.47 -38.14 26.10
CA ILE A 613 40.18 -38.07 26.78
C ILE A 613 40.25 -38.43 28.26
N ASN A 614 41.40 -38.91 28.77
CA ASN A 614 41.61 -39.34 30.16
C ASN A 614 42.86 -38.68 30.80
N PRO A 615 42.90 -37.34 30.91
CA PRO A 615 44.04 -36.65 31.49
C PRO A 615 44.30 -37.13 32.94
N GLY A 616 45.56 -37.42 33.27
CA GLY A 616 45.98 -37.89 34.59
C GLY A 616 46.01 -39.42 34.78
N SER A 617 45.58 -40.20 33.78
CA SER A 617 45.76 -41.66 33.76
C SER A 617 47.22 -42.04 33.43
N ALA A 618 47.70 -43.16 33.96
CA ALA A 618 49.02 -43.72 33.64
C ALA A 618 49.15 -44.11 32.16
N GLN A 619 48.04 -44.43 31.51
CA GLN A 619 47.96 -44.69 30.07
C GLN A 619 47.07 -43.64 29.40
N PRO A 620 47.62 -42.76 28.53
CA PRO A 620 46.84 -41.79 27.79
C PRO A 620 46.02 -42.49 26.70
N LEU A 621 44.73 -42.15 26.63
CA LEU A 621 43.77 -42.75 25.74
C LEU A 621 43.31 -41.68 24.72
N PRO A 622 43.53 -41.91 23.42
CA PRO A 622 43.05 -41.00 22.37
C PRO A 622 41.54 -41.17 22.15
N LEU A 623 40.89 -40.13 21.63
CA LEU A 623 39.46 -40.14 21.28
C LEU A 623 39.13 -41.27 20.30
N SER A 624 40.01 -41.54 19.34
CA SER A 624 39.86 -42.64 18.37
C SER A 624 39.76 -44.04 18.99
N ALA A 625 40.19 -44.22 20.25
CA ALA A 625 40.07 -45.50 20.92
C ALA A 625 38.63 -45.82 21.36
N VAL A 626 37.76 -44.81 21.48
CA VAL A 626 36.39 -44.94 22.02
C VAL A 626 35.31 -44.25 21.18
N ALA A 627 35.69 -43.56 20.11
CA ALA A 627 34.76 -42.91 19.20
C ALA A 627 35.25 -43.06 17.75
N ASP A 628 34.31 -43.34 16.85
CA ASP A 628 34.51 -43.24 15.41
C ASP A 628 34.19 -41.80 14.97
N ILE A 629 35.10 -41.19 14.22
CA ILE A 629 35.05 -39.78 13.83
C ILE A 629 34.80 -39.74 12.34
N ARG A 630 33.62 -39.24 11.96
CA ARG A 630 33.21 -39.21 10.56
C ARG A 630 32.89 -37.80 10.14
N ARG A 631 33.32 -37.45 8.92
CA ARG A 631 32.81 -36.27 8.22
C ARG A 631 31.49 -36.63 7.56
N GLU A 632 30.42 -35.98 7.99
CA GLU A 632 29.08 -36.20 7.48
C GLU A 632 28.46 -34.86 7.07
N LEU A 633 27.40 -34.91 6.28
CA LEU A 633 26.62 -33.73 5.93
C LEU A 633 25.36 -33.74 6.79
N GLY A 634 25.32 -32.86 7.80
CA GLY A 634 24.09 -32.60 8.56
C GLY A 634 23.07 -31.80 7.73
N PRO A 635 21.80 -31.72 8.12
CA PRO A 635 20.87 -30.74 7.56
C PRO A 635 21.23 -29.33 8.05
N SER A 636 21.26 -28.32 7.17
CA SER A 636 21.50 -26.93 7.61
C SER A 636 20.38 -26.40 8.51
N GLU A 637 19.15 -26.84 8.26
CA GLU A 637 17.95 -26.45 8.99
C GLU A 637 16.87 -27.53 8.86
N ILE A 638 15.96 -27.60 9.83
CA ILE A 638 14.72 -28.37 9.74
C ILE A 638 13.54 -27.41 9.85
N THR A 639 12.97 -27.03 8.72
CA THR A 639 11.76 -26.21 8.66
C THR A 639 10.54 -27.01 9.13
N ARG A 640 9.68 -26.36 9.90
CA ARG A 640 8.43 -26.96 10.39
C ARG A 640 7.26 -26.01 10.23
N VAL A 641 6.14 -26.53 9.71
CA VAL A 641 4.85 -25.83 9.67
C VAL A 641 3.85 -26.68 10.44
N ALA A 642 3.09 -26.05 11.34
CA ALA A 642 2.12 -26.76 12.20
C ALA A 642 2.68 -28.01 12.91
N GLN A 643 3.92 -27.92 13.42
CA GLN A 643 4.66 -29.01 14.09
C GLN A 643 5.06 -30.22 13.22
N GLN A 644 4.82 -30.18 11.91
CA GLN A 644 5.30 -31.20 10.96
C GLN A 644 6.54 -30.72 10.22
N ARG A 645 7.41 -31.65 9.79
CA ARG A 645 8.59 -31.30 8.97
C ARG A 645 8.11 -30.98 7.56
N VAL A 646 8.63 -29.89 6.99
CA VAL A 646 8.23 -29.42 5.66
C VAL A 646 9.47 -29.11 4.82
N ALA A 647 9.47 -29.59 3.58
CA ALA A 647 10.36 -29.10 2.54
C ALA A 647 9.61 -28.02 1.75
N ILE A 648 10.15 -26.81 1.69
CA ILE A 648 9.56 -25.73 0.91
C ILE A 648 10.34 -25.64 -0.40
N VAL A 649 9.68 -25.94 -1.51
CA VAL A 649 10.23 -25.72 -2.85
C VAL A 649 9.67 -24.40 -3.37
N SER A 650 10.51 -23.39 -3.44
CA SER A 650 10.15 -22.04 -3.90
C SER A 650 10.69 -21.78 -5.30
N ALA A 651 9.96 -21.01 -6.10
CA ALA A 651 10.37 -20.60 -7.43
C ALA A 651 9.94 -19.17 -7.74
N ASN A 652 10.79 -18.47 -8.49
CA ASN A 652 10.46 -17.19 -9.12
C ASN A 652 9.90 -17.43 -10.53
N LEU A 653 9.31 -16.38 -11.10
CA LEU A 653 8.72 -16.40 -12.44
C LEU A 653 9.69 -15.80 -13.45
N ALA A 654 10.07 -16.59 -14.46
CA ALA A 654 10.85 -16.11 -15.61
C ALA A 654 10.01 -15.17 -16.48
N PHE A 655 8.78 -15.59 -16.74
CA PHE A 655 7.79 -14.92 -17.57
C PHE A 655 6.40 -15.47 -17.27
N GLY A 656 5.37 -14.72 -17.67
CA GLY A 656 3.98 -15.06 -17.39
C GLY A 656 3.53 -14.60 -16.00
N ASP A 657 2.33 -15.01 -15.63
CA ASP A 657 1.67 -14.59 -14.39
C ASP A 657 1.63 -15.69 -13.32
N LEU A 658 1.26 -15.29 -12.11
CA LEU A 658 1.20 -16.18 -10.95
C LEU A 658 0.14 -17.28 -11.11
N GLU A 659 -0.99 -16.99 -11.74
CA GLU A 659 -2.08 -17.96 -11.91
C GLU A 659 -1.69 -19.10 -12.87
N GLN A 660 -1.12 -18.76 -14.03
CA GLN A 660 -0.58 -19.72 -15.00
C GLN A 660 0.52 -20.56 -14.36
N ALA A 661 1.43 -19.91 -13.62
CA ALA A 661 2.51 -20.59 -12.93
C ALA A 661 2.00 -21.61 -11.90
N THR A 662 0.98 -21.25 -11.12
CA THR A 662 0.39 -22.17 -10.13
C THR A 662 -0.36 -23.33 -10.79
N THR A 663 -0.99 -23.07 -11.94
CA THR A 663 -1.65 -24.11 -12.73
C THR A 663 -0.62 -25.10 -13.28
N THR A 664 0.45 -24.61 -13.90
CA THR A 664 1.56 -25.44 -14.38
C THR A 664 2.23 -26.20 -13.23
N ALA A 665 2.45 -25.56 -12.08
CA ALA A 665 3.01 -26.22 -10.90
C ALA A 665 2.11 -27.36 -10.39
N ARG A 666 0.79 -27.15 -10.32
CA ARG A 666 -0.17 -28.20 -9.95
C ARG A 666 -0.16 -29.37 -10.94
N GLU A 667 -0.02 -29.10 -12.23
CA GLU A 667 0.10 -30.14 -13.26
C GLU A 667 1.40 -30.94 -13.12
N ILE A 668 2.52 -30.30 -12.78
CA ILE A 668 3.81 -30.97 -12.53
C ILE A 668 3.69 -31.85 -11.28
N VAL A 669 3.17 -31.30 -10.18
CA VAL A 669 2.97 -32.04 -8.92
C VAL A 669 2.05 -33.25 -9.14
N ALA A 670 0.98 -33.11 -9.92
CA ALA A 670 0.03 -34.19 -10.19
C ALA A 670 0.64 -35.34 -11.02
N LYS A 671 1.69 -35.08 -11.80
CA LYS A 671 2.42 -36.11 -12.57
C LYS A 671 3.52 -36.79 -11.74
N GLN A 672 3.87 -36.24 -10.58
CA GLN A 672 4.91 -36.77 -9.71
C GLN A 672 4.40 -37.99 -8.92
N SER A 673 5.20 -39.05 -8.85
CA SER A 673 4.92 -40.16 -7.91
C SER A 673 5.58 -39.84 -6.57
N LEU A 674 4.77 -39.42 -5.60
CA LEU A 674 5.24 -39.05 -4.27
C LEU A 674 5.34 -40.28 -3.34
N PRO A 675 6.35 -40.35 -2.45
CA PRO A 675 6.43 -41.41 -1.43
C PRO A 675 5.20 -41.44 -0.51
N PHE A 676 4.90 -42.62 0.04
CA PHE A 676 3.77 -42.78 0.96
C PHE A 676 3.98 -41.93 2.22
N GLY A 677 3.03 -41.06 2.55
CA GLY A 677 3.13 -40.16 3.70
C GLY A 677 3.72 -38.78 3.42
N VAL A 678 4.05 -38.46 2.16
CA VAL A 678 4.38 -37.10 1.73
C VAL A 678 3.14 -36.40 1.18
N GLY A 679 2.66 -35.38 1.87
CA GLY A 679 1.59 -34.50 1.39
C GLY A 679 2.16 -33.29 0.66
N VAL A 680 1.52 -32.83 -0.42
CA VAL A 680 1.97 -31.65 -1.18
C VAL A 680 0.87 -30.61 -1.28
N VAL A 681 1.21 -29.37 -0.95
CA VAL A 681 0.33 -28.21 -1.05
C VAL A 681 1.06 -27.12 -1.83
N VAL A 682 0.39 -26.54 -2.82
CA VAL A 682 0.89 -25.35 -3.52
C VAL A 682 0.42 -24.12 -2.72
N ALA A 683 1.39 -23.39 -2.17
CA ALA A 683 1.25 -22.25 -1.26
C ALA A 683 1.96 -21.01 -1.84
N GLY A 684 2.46 -20.13 -0.96
CA GLY A 684 3.09 -18.86 -1.31
C GLY A 684 2.07 -17.76 -1.63
N GLN A 685 2.47 -16.77 -2.44
CA GLN A 685 1.58 -15.66 -2.82
C GLN A 685 0.30 -16.14 -3.54
N SER A 686 0.34 -17.31 -4.16
CA SER A 686 -0.81 -17.89 -4.88
C SER A 686 -2.02 -18.20 -3.99
N GLU A 687 -1.79 -18.66 -2.76
CA GLU A 687 -2.86 -18.96 -1.82
C GLU A 687 -3.52 -17.67 -1.32
N GLU A 688 -2.70 -16.67 -1.02
CA GLU A 688 -3.16 -15.34 -0.65
C GLU A 688 -3.94 -14.67 -1.79
N MET A 689 -3.48 -14.81 -3.04
CA MET A 689 -4.21 -14.36 -4.23
C MET A 689 -5.61 -14.95 -4.27
N GLN A 690 -5.74 -16.27 -4.12
CA GLN A 690 -7.02 -16.97 -4.20
C GLN A 690 -7.95 -16.57 -3.04
N ARG A 691 -7.41 -16.41 -1.83
CA ARG A 691 -8.15 -15.90 -0.67
C ARG A 691 -8.65 -14.48 -0.91
N ALA A 692 -7.78 -13.58 -1.36
CA ALA A 692 -8.11 -12.19 -1.65
C ALA A 692 -9.15 -12.07 -2.78
N TYR A 693 -8.98 -12.78 -3.90
CA TYR A 693 -9.92 -12.77 -5.02
C TYR A 693 -11.30 -13.31 -4.64
N ARG A 694 -11.37 -14.39 -3.86
CA ARG A 694 -12.63 -14.90 -3.34
C ARG A 694 -13.31 -13.87 -2.45
N SER A 695 -12.57 -13.26 -1.52
CA SER A 695 -13.10 -12.24 -0.61
C SER A 695 -13.58 -10.99 -1.38
N LEU A 696 -12.80 -10.50 -2.36
CA LEU A 696 -13.16 -9.34 -3.18
C LEU A 696 -14.34 -9.61 -4.12
N THR A 697 -14.43 -10.82 -4.68
CA THR A 697 -15.58 -11.22 -5.49
C THR A 697 -16.85 -11.23 -4.64
N MET A 698 -16.78 -11.75 -3.42
CA MET A 698 -17.89 -11.68 -2.46
C MET A 698 -18.21 -10.23 -2.08
N ALA A 699 -17.21 -9.38 -1.88
CA ALA A 699 -17.40 -7.96 -1.61
C ALA A 699 -18.06 -7.23 -2.79
N LEU A 700 -17.67 -7.52 -4.03
CA LEU A 700 -18.28 -6.98 -5.25
C LEU A 700 -19.74 -7.43 -5.40
N LEU A 701 -20.02 -8.71 -5.18
CA LEU A 701 -21.40 -9.24 -5.22
C LEU A 701 -22.27 -8.60 -4.14
N LEU A 702 -21.74 -8.46 -2.92
CA LEU A 702 -22.43 -7.81 -1.82
C LEU A 702 -22.64 -6.31 -2.12
N ALA A 703 -21.65 -5.62 -2.68
CA ALA A 703 -21.75 -4.21 -3.08
C ALA A 703 -22.85 -4.03 -4.13
N VAL A 704 -22.85 -4.86 -5.19
CA VAL A 704 -23.89 -4.87 -6.22
C VAL A 704 -25.27 -5.14 -5.63
N PHE A 705 -25.37 -6.09 -4.69
CA PHE A 705 -26.62 -6.40 -4.00
C PHE A 705 -27.12 -5.24 -3.13
N LEU A 706 -26.23 -4.60 -2.36
CA LEU A 706 -26.58 -3.44 -1.53
C LEU A 706 -26.98 -2.24 -2.39
N VAL A 707 -26.27 -1.99 -3.50
CA VAL A 707 -26.65 -0.98 -4.50
C VAL A 707 -28.04 -1.25 -5.05
N TYR A 708 -28.35 -2.50 -5.40
CA TYR A 708 -29.69 -2.89 -5.83
C TYR A 708 -30.75 -2.59 -4.77
N LEU A 709 -30.49 -2.92 -3.49
CA LEU A 709 -31.42 -2.65 -2.38
C LEU A 709 -31.69 -1.15 -2.20
N VAL A 710 -30.63 -0.33 -2.20
CA VAL A 710 -30.75 1.13 -2.05
C VAL A 710 -31.56 1.72 -3.21
N MET A 711 -31.27 1.30 -4.44
CA MET A 711 -32.01 1.76 -5.62
C MET A 711 -33.46 1.26 -5.66
N ALA A 712 -33.72 0.02 -5.27
CA ALA A 712 -35.07 -0.53 -5.20
C ALA A 712 -35.94 0.26 -4.21
N SER A 713 -35.37 0.64 -3.07
CA SER A 713 -36.03 1.54 -2.13
C SER A 713 -36.23 2.95 -2.69
N GLN A 714 -35.30 3.46 -3.51
CA GLN A 714 -35.40 4.80 -4.09
C GLN A 714 -36.47 4.90 -5.17
N PHE A 715 -36.53 3.94 -6.10
CA PHE A 715 -37.45 3.97 -7.23
C PHE A 715 -38.83 3.38 -6.92
N GLU A 716 -39.00 2.82 -5.71
CA GLU A 716 -40.19 2.04 -5.32
C GLU A 716 -40.53 0.96 -6.38
N ASN A 717 -39.51 0.41 -7.02
CA ASN A 717 -39.64 -0.48 -8.17
C ASN A 717 -38.45 -1.44 -8.24
N LEU A 718 -38.70 -2.72 -8.50
CA LEU A 718 -37.66 -3.77 -8.59
C LEU A 718 -37.03 -3.90 -9.98
N LEU A 719 -37.71 -3.43 -11.03
CA LEU A 719 -37.28 -3.56 -12.43
C LEU A 719 -36.28 -2.46 -12.79
N GLN A 720 -36.55 -1.20 -12.45
CA GLN A 720 -35.67 -0.08 -12.81
C GLN A 720 -34.23 -0.22 -12.25
N PRO A 721 -34.03 -0.59 -10.97
CA PRO A 721 -32.70 -0.89 -10.43
C PRO A 721 -31.98 -2.00 -11.19
N LEU A 722 -32.71 -3.06 -11.59
CA LEU A 722 -32.14 -4.17 -12.36
C LEU A 722 -31.63 -3.69 -13.72
N LEU A 723 -32.37 -2.82 -14.40
CA LEU A 723 -31.93 -2.21 -15.67
C LEU A 723 -30.67 -1.37 -15.49
N ILE A 724 -30.61 -0.57 -14.42
CA ILE A 724 -29.44 0.24 -14.09
C ILE A 724 -28.23 -0.66 -13.81
N LEU A 725 -28.42 -1.80 -13.14
CA LEU A 725 -27.31 -2.67 -12.77
C LEU A 725 -26.57 -3.28 -13.98
N PHE A 726 -27.22 -3.38 -15.15
CA PHE A 726 -26.53 -3.78 -16.39
C PHE A 726 -25.39 -2.83 -16.78
N THR A 727 -25.35 -1.60 -16.25
CA THR A 727 -24.21 -0.69 -16.46
C THR A 727 -22.91 -1.18 -15.82
N VAL A 728 -22.98 -1.99 -14.75
CA VAL A 728 -21.79 -2.47 -14.03
C VAL A 728 -20.97 -3.44 -14.91
N PRO A 729 -21.54 -4.48 -15.54
CA PRO A 729 -20.81 -5.30 -16.52
C PRO A 729 -20.28 -4.51 -17.72
N LEU A 730 -21.00 -3.49 -18.20
CA LEU A 730 -20.54 -2.64 -19.30
C LEU A 730 -19.31 -1.81 -18.89
N ALA A 731 -19.27 -1.36 -17.63
CA ALA A 731 -18.11 -0.66 -17.09
C ALA A 731 -16.92 -1.59 -16.87
N GLY A 732 -17.16 -2.82 -16.42
CA GLY A 732 -16.14 -3.87 -16.33
C GLY A 732 -15.47 -4.15 -17.69
N ALA A 733 -16.23 -4.15 -18.78
CA ALA A 733 -15.68 -4.26 -20.14
C ALA A 733 -14.72 -3.09 -20.48
N GLY A 734 -15.07 -1.87 -20.06
CA GLY A 734 -14.21 -0.69 -20.22
C GLY A 734 -12.93 -0.78 -19.42
N ALA A 735 -13.01 -1.28 -18.17
CA ALA A 735 -11.84 -1.54 -17.35
C ALA A 735 -10.90 -2.56 -18.00
N VAL A 736 -11.42 -3.70 -18.49
CA VAL A 736 -10.61 -4.73 -19.18
C VAL A 736 -9.88 -4.15 -20.40
N LEU A 737 -10.57 -3.34 -21.20
CA LEU A 737 -9.95 -2.66 -22.34
C LEU A 737 -8.84 -1.69 -21.91
N GLY A 738 -9.05 -0.95 -20.82
CA GLY A 738 -8.02 -0.06 -20.25
C GLY A 738 -6.79 -0.83 -19.79
N LEU A 739 -6.99 -1.91 -19.03
CA LEU A 739 -5.90 -2.73 -18.52
C LEU A 739 -5.06 -3.34 -19.64
N TRP A 740 -5.71 -3.78 -20.72
CA TRP A 740 -5.04 -4.33 -21.89
C TRP A 740 -4.24 -3.28 -22.66
N LEU A 741 -4.76 -2.05 -22.78
CA LEU A 741 -4.06 -0.95 -23.45
C LEU A 741 -2.82 -0.48 -22.69
N THR A 742 -2.83 -0.59 -21.36
CA THR A 742 -1.73 -0.13 -20.48
C THR A 742 -0.79 -1.26 -20.05
N ASP A 743 -0.99 -2.49 -20.54
CA ASP A 743 -0.24 -3.70 -20.14
C ASP A 743 -0.21 -3.93 -18.61
N THR A 744 -1.30 -3.56 -17.93
CA THR A 744 -1.43 -3.71 -16.48
C THR A 744 -2.10 -5.03 -16.14
N ARG A 745 -1.51 -5.76 -15.20
CA ARG A 745 -2.01 -7.06 -14.74
C ARG A 745 -3.23 -6.90 -13.82
N LEU A 746 -4.11 -7.90 -13.86
CA LEU A 746 -5.21 -8.05 -12.93
C LEU A 746 -4.66 -8.25 -11.52
N SER A 747 -5.06 -7.39 -10.59
CA SER A 747 -4.62 -7.47 -9.19
C SER A 747 -5.73 -7.09 -8.22
N VAL A 748 -5.47 -7.26 -6.92
CA VAL A 748 -6.39 -6.83 -5.85
C VAL A 748 -6.76 -5.34 -6.01
N ILE A 749 -5.78 -4.52 -6.37
CA ILE A 749 -5.95 -3.07 -6.63
C ILE A 749 -6.96 -2.82 -7.76
N VAL A 750 -6.87 -3.61 -8.84
CA VAL A 750 -7.79 -3.51 -9.99
C VAL A 750 -9.21 -3.92 -9.60
N PHE A 751 -9.37 -4.99 -8.80
CA PHE A 751 -10.69 -5.38 -8.27
C PHE A 751 -11.34 -4.28 -7.45
N ILE A 752 -10.54 -3.54 -6.67
CA ILE A 752 -11.04 -2.41 -5.90
C ILE A 752 -11.45 -1.27 -6.84
N GLY A 753 -10.67 -1.02 -7.89
CA GLY A 753 -11.08 -0.15 -9.00
C GLY A 753 -12.44 -0.54 -9.59
N LEU A 754 -12.68 -1.85 -9.83
CA LEU A 754 -13.95 -2.38 -10.34
C LEU A 754 -15.11 -2.20 -9.35
N ILE A 755 -14.88 -2.45 -8.06
CA ILE A 755 -15.86 -2.22 -6.99
C ILE A 755 -16.26 -0.74 -7.00
N MET A 756 -15.29 0.18 -6.95
CA MET A 756 -15.55 1.62 -7.00
C MET A 756 -16.31 2.03 -8.25
N LEU A 757 -15.89 1.52 -9.41
CA LEU A 757 -16.54 1.77 -10.69
C LEU A 757 -18.02 1.38 -10.68
N ALA A 758 -18.39 0.28 -10.02
CA ALA A 758 -19.79 -0.12 -9.88
C ALA A 758 -20.64 0.96 -9.20
N GLY A 759 -20.12 1.64 -8.18
CA GLY A 759 -20.83 2.73 -7.49
C GLY A 759 -20.93 4.01 -8.32
N ILE A 760 -19.82 4.40 -8.96
CA ILE A 760 -19.75 5.65 -9.72
C ILE A 760 -20.62 5.57 -10.97
N VAL A 761 -20.58 4.47 -11.70
CA VAL A 761 -21.33 4.29 -12.95
C VAL A 761 -22.83 4.23 -12.71
N VAL A 762 -23.25 3.56 -11.63
CA VAL A 762 -24.66 3.46 -11.28
C VAL A 762 -25.26 4.84 -10.99
N ASN A 763 -24.51 5.75 -10.37
CA ASN A 763 -24.97 7.12 -10.11
C ASN A 763 -25.42 7.85 -11.38
N ASN A 764 -24.64 7.77 -12.46
CA ASN A 764 -24.98 8.41 -13.74
C ASN A 764 -26.31 7.90 -14.33
N ALA A 765 -26.56 6.59 -14.20
CA ALA A 765 -27.78 5.96 -14.67
C ALA A 765 -28.99 6.26 -13.77
N ILE A 766 -28.82 6.34 -12.45
CA ILE A 766 -29.88 6.73 -11.50
C ILE A 766 -30.48 8.08 -11.90
N VAL A 767 -29.64 9.11 -12.07
CA VAL A 767 -30.16 10.46 -12.35
C VAL A 767 -30.77 10.57 -13.75
N LEU A 768 -30.31 9.76 -14.71
CA LEU A 768 -30.92 9.66 -16.02
C LEU A 768 -32.34 9.08 -15.95
N ILE A 769 -32.51 7.93 -15.28
CA ILE A 769 -33.83 7.28 -15.15
C ILE A 769 -34.77 8.12 -14.30
N ASP A 770 -34.29 8.72 -13.21
CA ASP A 770 -35.10 9.60 -12.37
C ASP A 770 -35.66 10.78 -13.18
N ARG A 771 -34.84 11.41 -14.03
CA ARG A 771 -35.30 12.49 -14.91
C ARG A 771 -36.35 12.02 -15.92
N ILE A 772 -36.19 10.83 -16.49
CA ILE A 772 -37.18 10.23 -17.40
C ILE A 772 -38.50 10.00 -16.64
N ASN A 773 -38.45 9.47 -15.42
CA ASN A 773 -39.64 9.25 -14.59
C ASN A 773 -40.35 10.56 -14.25
N GLN A 774 -39.61 11.62 -13.89
CA GLN A 774 -40.19 12.95 -13.64
C GLN A 774 -40.93 13.50 -14.88
N LEU A 775 -40.33 13.36 -16.08
CA LEU A 775 -40.97 13.80 -17.33
C LEU A 775 -42.22 12.97 -17.65
N ARG A 776 -42.19 11.66 -17.37
CA ARG A 776 -43.38 10.80 -17.52
C ARG A 776 -44.49 11.17 -16.55
N GLN A 777 -44.16 11.51 -15.31
CA GLN A 777 -45.13 12.00 -14.32
C GLN A 777 -45.77 13.33 -14.75
N SER A 778 -45.05 14.16 -15.51
CA SER A 778 -45.61 15.37 -16.12
C SER A 778 -46.51 15.13 -17.35
N GLY A 779 -46.77 13.87 -17.71
CA GLY A 779 -47.68 13.49 -18.80
C GLY A 779 -47.01 13.32 -20.17
N MET A 780 -45.67 13.41 -20.27
CA MET A 780 -44.94 13.26 -21.53
C MET A 780 -44.92 11.79 -21.99
N GLY A 781 -45.09 11.56 -23.30
CA GLY A 781 -45.04 10.23 -23.91
C GLY A 781 -43.70 9.53 -23.70
N LEU A 782 -43.68 8.19 -23.63
CA LEU A 782 -42.50 7.40 -23.24
C LEU A 782 -41.25 7.73 -24.08
N THR A 783 -41.37 7.73 -25.41
CA THR A 783 -40.24 8.00 -26.32
C THR A 783 -39.76 9.43 -26.22
N GLU A 784 -40.67 10.39 -26.10
CA GLU A 784 -40.35 11.81 -25.96
C GLU A 784 -39.67 12.11 -24.62
N ALA A 785 -40.17 11.52 -23.53
CA ALA A 785 -39.58 11.61 -22.19
C ALA A 785 -38.17 11.03 -22.15
N ILE A 786 -37.91 9.93 -22.87
CA ILE A 786 -36.57 9.34 -22.97
C ILE A 786 -35.60 10.25 -23.73
N VAL A 787 -36.04 10.81 -24.87
CA VAL A 787 -35.19 11.69 -25.69
C VAL A 787 -34.89 13.00 -24.94
N GLU A 788 -35.90 13.63 -24.35
CA GLU A 788 -35.73 14.88 -23.59
C GLU A 788 -34.96 14.65 -22.28
N GLY A 789 -35.25 13.54 -21.57
CA GLY A 789 -34.51 13.12 -20.38
C GLY A 789 -33.03 12.87 -20.66
N GLY A 790 -32.71 12.10 -21.72
CA GLY A 790 -31.33 11.87 -22.15
C GLY A 790 -30.62 13.16 -22.55
N THR A 791 -31.27 13.99 -23.37
CA THR A 791 -30.67 15.23 -23.88
C THR A 791 -30.38 16.23 -22.75
N SER A 792 -31.29 16.34 -21.78
CA SER A 792 -31.10 17.22 -20.61
C SER A 792 -30.03 16.71 -19.64
N ARG A 793 -29.76 15.40 -19.59
CA ARG A 793 -28.75 14.80 -18.70
C ARG A 793 -27.38 14.61 -19.34
N LEU A 794 -27.26 14.71 -20.67
CA LEU A 794 -25.98 14.57 -21.37
C LEU A 794 -24.91 15.51 -20.82
N ARG A 795 -25.21 16.81 -20.66
CA ARG A 795 -24.24 17.80 -20.17
C ARG A 795 -23.80 17.49 -18.73
N PRO A 796 -24.71 17.28 -17.75
CA PRO A 796 -24.32 16.89 -16.39
C PRO A 796 -23.55 15.56 -16.30
N VAL A 797 -23.92 14.55 -17.08
CA VAL A 797 -23.23 13.25 -17.07
C VAL A 797 -21.82 13.36 -17.67
N LEU A 798 -21.64 14.10 -18.77
CA LEU A 798 -20.31 14.33 -19.34
C LEU A 798 -19.43 15.15 -18.39
N MET A 799 -20.02 16.13 -17.69
CA MET A 799 -19.33 16.97 -16.73
C MET A 799 -18.75 16.14 -15.58
N THR A 800 -19.58 15.36 -14.88
CA THR A 800 -19.17 14.51 -13.75
C THR A 800 -18.14 13.45 -14.19
N THR A 801 -18.37 12.81 -15.34
CA THR A 801 -17.45 11.85 -15.92
C THR A 801 -16.09 12.48 -16.23
N LEU A 802 -16.07 13.63 -16.91
CA LEU A 802 -14.82 14.30 -17.29
C LEU A 802 -14.08 14.86 -16.07
N THR A 803 -14.81 15.38 -15.08
CA THR A 803 -14.24 15.83 -13.80
C THR A 803 -13.58 14.68 -13.06
N THR A 804 -14.21 13.50 -13.01
CA THR A 804 -13.65 12.31 -12.36
C THR A 804 -12.46 11.76 -13.14
N VAL A 805 -12.58 11.63 -14.46
CA VAL A 805 -11.52 11.14 -15.34
C VAL A 805 -10.28 12.03 -15.27
N LEU A 806 -10.43 13.34 -15.42
CA LEU A 806 -9.31 14.29 -15.35
C LEU A 806 -8.80 14.49 -13.91
N GLY A 807 -9.64 14.27 -12.91
CA GLY A 807 -9.24 14.28 -11.51
C GLY A 807 -8.35 13.08 -11.14
N LEU A 808 -8.63 11.91 -11.71
CA LEU A 808 -7.83 10.70 -11.51
C LEU A 808 -6.65 10.57 -12.48
N LEU A 809 -6.63 11.34 -13.57
CA LEU A 809 -5.59 11.26 -14.60
C LEU A 809 -4.17 11.42 -14.05
N PRO A 810 -3.87 12.37 -13.13
CA PRO A 810 -2.54 12.47 -12.53
C PRO A 810 -2.15 11.24 -11.70
N MET A 811 -3.12 10.49 -11.16
CA MET A 811 -2.84 9.25 -10.44
C MET A 811 -2.56 8.08 -11.37
N ALA A 812 -3.15 8.09 -12.58
CA ALA A 812 -2.89 7.09 -13.61
C ALA A 812 -1.56 7.32 -14.34
N LEU A 813 -1.18 8.60 -14.55
CA LEU A 813 0.03 8.99 -15.28
C LEU A 813 1.22 9.32 -14.39
N GLY A 814 1.00 9.57 -13.09
CA GLY A 814 2.03 10.09 -12.20
C GLY A 814 3.17 9.11 -12.03
N GLY A 815 4.34 9.44 -12.60
CA GLY A 815 5.60 8.75 -12.31
C GLY A 815 6.10 9.10 -10.93
N GLY A 816 6.74 8.14 -10.25
CA GLY A 816 7.30 8.30 -8.92
C GLY A 816 6.93 7.16 -7.98
N ASP A 817 7.57 7.16 -6.81
CA ASP A 817 7.47 6.09 -5.81
C ASP A 817 6.01 5.80 -5.41
N GLY A 818 5.63 4.51 -5.49
CA GLY A 818 4.29 4.05 -5.15
C GLY A 818 3.21 4.40 -6.16
N SER A 819 3.59 4.75 -7.40
CA SER A 819 2.67 4.86 -8.54
C SER A 819 2.09 3.50 -8.95
N GLU A 820 2.85 2.43 -8.73
CA GLU A 820 2.54 1.05 -9.09
C GLU A 820 1.29 0.53 -8.37
N ILE A 821 1.01 1.04 -7.17
CA ILE A 821 -0.19 0.67 -6.39
C ILE A 821 -1.40 1.52 -6.77
N ARG A 822 -1.20 2.74 -7.29
CA ARG A 822 -2.29 3.71 -7.51
C ARG A 822 -2.76 3.76 -8.96
N ALA A 823 -1.82 3.61 -9.90
CA ALA A 823 -2.11 3.72 -11.33
C ALA A 823 -3.09 2.63 -11.80
N PRO A 824 -2.94 1.33 -11.47
CA PRO A 824 -3.87 0.29 -11.92
C PRO A 824 -5.32 0.56 -11.48
N MET A 825 -5.49 1.07 -10.25
CA MET A 825 -6.80 1.46 -9.74
C MET A 825 -7.40 2.63 -10.53
N ALA A 826 -6.61 3.68 -10.76
CA ALA A 826 -7.05 4.86 -11.49
C ALA A 826 -7.37 4.53 -12.96
N ILE A 827 -6.54 3.73 -13.63
CA ILE A 827 -6.74 3.25 -15.01
C ILE A 827 -8.07 2.49 -15.13
N THR A 828 -8.32 1.55 -14.20
CA THR A 828 -9.56 0.77 -14.14
C THR A 828 -10.79 1.67 -14.09
N VAL A 829 -10.78 2.68 -13.22
CA VAL A 829 -11.89 3.62 -13.07
C VAL A 829 -12.02 4.54 -14.29
N ILE A 830 -10.91 5.08 -14.82
CA ILE A 830 -10.91 6.01 -15.95
C ILE A 830 -11.47 5.36 -17.21
N PHE A 831 -10.91 4.23 -17.64
CA PHE A 831 -11.36 3.54 -18.86
C PHE A 831 -12.74 2.92 -18.69
N GLY A 832 -13.02 2.40 -17.49
CA GLY A 832 -14.34 1.94 -17.09
C GLY A 832 -15.41 3.02 -17.25
N LEU A 833 -15.16 4.23 -16.73
CA LEU A 833 -16.06 5.37 -16.84
C LEU A 833 -16.18 5.90 -18.26
N MET A 834 -15.07 6.03 -19.01
CA MET A 834 -15.10 6.53 -20.37
C MET A 834 -15.94 5.63 -21.29
N LEU A 835 -15.69 4.32 -21.29
CA LEU A 835 -16.45 3.40 -22.12
C LEU A 835 -17.89 3.25 -21.60
N SER A 836 -18.09 3.12 -20.29
CA SER A 836 -19.43 2.96 -19.71
C SER A 836 -20.30 4.18 -19.97
N THR A 837 -19.78 5.40 -19.88
CA THR A 837 -20.58 6.61 -20.11
C THR A 837 -21.08 6.68 -21.54
N LEU A 838 -20.22 6.35 -22.51
CA LEU A 838 -20.60 6.30 -23.92
C LEU A 838 -21.70 5.26 -24.18
N LEU A 839 -21.55 4.06 -23.61
CA LEU A 839 -22.50 2.97 -23.83
C LEU A 839 -23.80 3.17 -23.04
N THR A 840 -23.71 3.57 -21.78
CA THR A 840 -24.84 3.73 -20.83
C THR A 840 -25.84 4.80 -21.29
N LEU A 841 -25.34 5.94 -21.82
CA LEU A 841 -26.18 7.03 -22.33
C LEU A 841 -27.07 6.59 -23.51
N VAL A 842 -26.78 5.48 -24.16
CA VAL A 842 -27.57 4.94 -25.28
C VAL A 842 -28.29 3.67 -24.86
N PHE A 843 -27.59 2.76 -24.19
CA PHE A 843 -28.06 1.44 -23.81
C PHE A 843 -29.21 1.50 -22.80
N ILE A 844 -29.08 2.29 -21.72
CA ILE A 844 -30.11 2.36 -20.67
C ILE A 844 -31.44 2.95 -21.17
N PRO A 845 -31.45 4.07 -21.93
CA PRO A 845 -32.66 4.56 -22.59
C PRO A 845 -33.39 3.51 -23.45
N VAL A 846 -32.65 2.75 -24.26
CA VAL A 846 -33.23 1.72 -25.14
C VAL A 846 -33.76 0.54 -24.34
N LEU A 847 -33.02 0.10 -23.31
CA LEU A 847 -33.43 -0.97 -22.42
C LEU A 847 -34.69 -0.58 -21.62
N TYR A 848 -34.73 0.65 -21.09
CA TYR A 848 -35.91 1.20 -20.43
C TYR A 848 -37.11 1.26 -21.40
N ALA A 849 -36.91 1.69 -22.65
CA ALA A 849 -37.96 1.73 -23.68
C ALA A 849 -38.49 0.33 -24.11
N LEU A 850 -37.79 -0.75 -23.79
CA LEU A 850 -38.18 -2.12 -24.10
C LEU A 850 -38.99 -2.74 -22.97
N PHE A 851 -38.61 -2.49 -21.72
CA PHE A 851 -39.26 -3.08 -20.54
C PHE A 851 -40.35 -2.21 -19.92
N SER A 852 -40.37 -0.89 -20.18
CA SER A 852 -41.46 -0.03 -19.74
C SER A 852 -42.62 -0.10 -20.74
N ARG A 853 -43.82 -0.41 -20.23
CA ARG A 853 -45.05 -0.38 -21.05
C ARG A 853 -45.36 1.07 -21.47
N PRO A 854 -45.73 1.33 -22.73
CA PRO A 854 -46.34 2.61 -23.08
C PRO A 854 -47.57 2.79 -22.19
N ALA A 855 -47.70 3.96 -21.57
CA ALA A 855 -48.90 4.26 -20.82
C ALA A 855 -50.08 4.10 -21.78
N ALA A 856 -50.92 3.09 -21.53
CA ALA A 856 -52.21 3.01 -22.18
C ALA A 856 -52.92 4.33 -21.90
N ALA A 857 -53.58 4.87 -22.91
CA ALA A 857 -54.55 5.93 -22.77
C ALA A 857 -55.64 5.43 -21.81
N ASP A 858 -55.45 5.60 -20.51
CA ASP A 858 -56.48 5.37 -19.53
C ASP A 858 -57.40 6.59 -19.60
N GLY A 859 -58.52 6.38 -20.28
CA GLY A 859 -59.57 7.37 -20.51
C GLY A 859 -60.34 7.69 -19.24
N SER A 860 -59.68 8.28 -18.24
CA SER A 860 -60.36 8.99 -17.16
C SER A 860 -60.08 10.49 -17.28
N ARG A 861 -61.13 11.19 -17.70
CA ARG A 861 -61.27 12.64 -17.85
C ARG A 861 -60.51 13.42 -16.77
N VAL A 862 -59.51 14.20 -17.16
CA VAL A 862 -59.20 15.46 -16.50
C VAL A 862 -59.90 16.54 -17.31
N GLN A 863 -60.96 17.12 -16.73
CA GLN A 863 -61.64 18.29 -17.28
C GLN A 863 -60.61 19.41 -17.52
N PRO A 864 -60.69 20.15 -18.64
CA PRO A 864 -59.94 21.39 -18.76
C PRO A 864 -60.46 22.36 -17.70
N VAL A 865 -59.56 22.82 -16.83
CA VAL A 865 -59.80 23.96 -15.95
C VAL A 865 -60.16 25.14 -16.85
N ALA A 866 -61.43 25.54 -16.79
CA ALA A 866 -61.91 26.74 -17.44
C ALA A 866 -61.10 27.93 -16.89
N LEU A 867 -60.47 28.68 -17.79
CA LEU A 867 -60.00 30.03 -17.51
C LEU A 867 -61.23 30.87 -17.20
N ASP A 868 -61.38 31.22 -15.93
CA ASP A 868 -62.41 32.15 -15.47
C ASP A 868 -62.07 33.55 -15.97
N ASN A 869 -62.68 33.93 -17.10
CA ASN A 869 -62.75 35.31 -17.55
C ASN A 869 -63.79 36.05 -16.68
N GLN A 870 -63.36 36.51 -15.51
CA GLN A 870 -64.07 37.54 -14.75
C GLN A 870 -63.08 38.57 -14.20
N THR A 871 -62.67 39.51 -15.05
CA THR A 871 -62.39 40.91 -14.67
C THR A 871 -62.23 41.76 -15.93
N GLN A 872 -63.35 42.06 -16.59
CA GLN A 872 -63.52 43.20 -17.49
C GLN A 872 -65.00 43.54 -17.54
N GLU A 873 -65.52 44.11 -16.44
CA GLU A 873 -66.68 45.03 -16.41
C GLU A 873 -66.95 45.41 -14.95
N ALA A 874 -66.35 46.53 -14.51
CA ALA A 874 -66.86 47.52 -13.54
C ALA A 874 -65.70 48.21 -12.81
N LEU A 875 -65.52 49.50 -13.17
CA LEU A 875 -64.66 50.55 -12.59
C LEU A 875 -63.16 50.52 -12.92
#